data_AF-A0A3D5LI83-F1
#
_entry.id   AF-A0A3D5LI83-F1
#
_cell.length_a   1.000
_cell.length_b   1.000
_cell.length_c   1.000
_cell.angle_alpha   90.00
_cell.angle_beta   90.00
_cell.angle_gamma   90.00
#
_symmetry.space_group_name_H-M   'P 1'
#
loop_
_entity.id
_entity.type
_entity.pdbx_description
1 polymer ?
#
loop_
_entity_poly.entity_id
_entity_poly.type
_entity_poly.pdbx_seq_one_letter_code
_entity_poly.pdbx_strand_id
1 'polypeptide(L)'
;MSTALYSDNQNAFENILDKYSINWILIDEHLTLPENATDSGLLTLKKYVTGSPKFSLDQKFGNKISLYQVALKDKPQNFISLQSPVGITHPFASLSLRPNTDWTKKGEYLNIASPAVGNEGDTLIIPSLTTSETLLPIRIEYQKLGTSLNLRLTPIIPTIFLDNSQIDLQTQPLTLTIPGTTGTGFILELDKNYFELQLPAEIDSFSDFYPLTTVYLPSHNAFSVSLFSSSEIGSYDLTDRLGEATPEQCYRIRPNRKVEKITTQNGISLIGTDVVGCLSATLPYTTRGNLISLAFTYSSPTLTLASVNISGSDLSAQSLPQPLETKEKPSRARIFTPSTGTLQQVNLLLEAGETRTVKEINYDNIEISVLPLIYSSTASLPLITQKNIVLKNKIERLQVSLLQTDTELDMNETPNSNSLFPESLNCDQWNNGKTIKQVTKDGFLYQSQNASECDILNLRHLPHSLNYLISFDYRFQKGLTPTVCLENHSSRRCDIHERLLKTNQIQSLIQPIANLSEAPGFTLHIYNQSFGNRITSNLIKSISLRPIPLQFLQDISLSSLSTDSSPTITNSTHPYPFLYTANIEGGQGSLSLYQTQSFSWKAIQVSPTDTQTPSWLLSLIVPFVSPFLPKLDPTSTSSWHNSWNLPEGNSNLILVYLPQYLEFFGLTLLVLAPIIALVIFLTLNRYQTKDE
;
A
#
# COMPACT_ATOMS: atom_id res chain seq x y z
N MET A 1 -3.23 10.94 5.54
CA MET A 1 -3.49 11.04 6.99
C MET A 1 -4.01 9.72 7.54
N SER A 2 -5.07 9.14 6.96
CA SER A 2 -5.56 7.79 7.29
C SER A 2 -4.45 6.74 7.29
N THR A 3 -3.60 6.72 6.26
CA THR A 3 -2.43 5.83 6.18
C THR A 3 -1.57 5.90 7.43
N ALA A 4 -1.18 7.10 7.87
CA ALA A 4 -0.33 7.27 9.05
C ALA A 4 -1.01 6.86 10.36
N LEU A 5 -2.32 7.09 10.49
CA LEU A 5 -3.11 6.63 11.64
C LEU A 5 -3.19 5.11 11.68
N TYR A 6 -3.51 4.47 10.56
CA TYR A 6 -3.72 3.02 10.50
C TYR A 6 -2.43 2.21 10.49
N SER A 7 -1.30 2.82 10.10
CA SER A 7 0.04 2.25 10.26
C SER A 7 0.64 2.42 11.67
N ASP A 8 -0.09 3.03 12.62
CA ASP A 8 0.45 3.50 13.93
C ASP A 8 1.77 4.30 13.79
N ASN A 9 1.89 5.08 12.71
CA ASN A 9 3.05 5.93 12.44
C ASN A 9 2.78 7.41 12.81
N GLN A 10 3.08 7.76 14.07
CA GLN A 10 2.89 9.11 14.59
C GLN A 10 3.73 10.16 13.85
N ASN A 11 4.99 9.87 13.54
CA ASN A 11 5.87 10.81 12.84
C ASN A 11 5.33 11.15 11.44
N ALA A 12 4.86 10.14 10.69
CA ALA A 12 4.23 10.37 9.39
C ALA A 12 2.94 11.20 9.52
N PHE A 13 2.16 11.00 10.59
CA PHE A 13 0.96 11.81 10.85
C PHE A 13 1.32 13.27 11.11
N GLU A 14 2.32 13.52 11.95
CA GLU A 14 2.81 14.86 12.25
C GLU A 14 3.43 15.56 11.03
N ASN A 15 4.20 14.85 10.23
CA ASN A 15 4.77 15.35 8.98
C ASN A 15 3.69 15.74 7.95
N ILE A 16 2.55 15.03 7.93
CA ILE A 16 1.41 15.40 7.08
C ILE A 16 0.79 16.73 7.56
N LEU A 17 0.69 16.94 8.87
CA LEU A 17 0.18 18.21 9.41
C LEU A 17 1.09 19.37 9.01
N ASP A 18 2.42 19.19 9.09
CA ASP A 18 3.39 20.19 8.66
C ASP A 18 3.30 20.43 7.14
N LYS A 19 3.27 19.36 6.35
CA LYS A 19 3.17 19.43 4.88
C LYS A 19 1.96 20.26 4.42
N TYR A 20 0.81 20.08 5.07
CA TYR A 20 -0.43 20.78 4.71
C TYR A 20 -0.70 22.02 5.57
N SER A 21 0.21 22.39 6.48
CA SER A 21 0.03 23.50 7.42
C SER A 21 -1.33 23.46 8.15
N ILE A 22 -1.64 22.31 8.74
CA ILE A 22 -2.90 22.11 9.47
C ILE A 22 -2.74 22.62 10.90
N ASN A 23 -3.24 23.83 11.16
CA ASN A 23 -3.10 24.52 12.45
C ASN A 23 -3.94 23.91 13.59
N TRP A 24 -5.06 23.26 13.27
CA TRP A 24 -6.00 22.75 14.27
C TRP A 24 -6.56 21.38 13.88
N ILE A 25 -6.84 20.57 14.89
CA ILE A 25 -7.52 19.29 14.77
C ILE A 25 -8.74 19.30 15.69
N LEU A 26 -9.92 19.13 15.11
CA LEU A 26 -11.16 18.91 15.85
C LEU A 26 -11.41 17.40 15.95
N ILE A 27 -11.54 16.88 17.16
CA ILE A 27 -11.87 15.48 17.42
C ILE A 27 -13.29 15.41 17.98
N ASP A 28 -14.15 14.66 17.30
CA ASP A 28 -15.52 14.35 17.73
C ASP A 28 -15.64 12.87 18.12
N GLU A 29 -15.93 12.62 19.40
CA GLU A 29 -16.07 11.29 19.97
C GLU A 29 -17.51 10.75 19.92
N HIS A 30 -18.45 11.46 19.27
CA HIS A 30 -19.80 10.93 19.00
C HIS A 30 -19.84 10.01 17.78
N LEU A 31 -18.79 10.02 16.95
CA LEU A 31 -18.66 9.13 15.80
C LEU A 31 -18.51 7.68 16.27
N THR A 32 -19.64 6.96 16.28
CA THR A 32 -19.69 5.52 16.48
C THR A 32 -19.76 4.81 15.13
N LEU A 33 -18.95 3.78 14.93
CA LEU A 33 -19.08 2.90 13.77
C LEU A 33 -20.31 1.98 13.93
N PRO A 34 -20.91 1.50 12.82
CA PRO A 34 -21.90 0.43 12.86
C PRO A 34 -21.34 -0.83 13.56
N GLU A 35 -22.23 -1.64 14.15
CA GLU A 35 -21.87 -2.86 14.89
C GLU A 35 -20.92 -3.78 14.08
N ASN A 36 -19.87 -4.29 14.75
CA ASN A 36 -18.80 -5.19 14.27
C ASN A 36 -17.52 -4.57 13.67
N ALA A 37 -17.37 -3.24 13.58
CA ALA A 37 -16.08 -2.64 13.15
C ALA A 37 -15.14 -2.37 14.34
N THR A 38 -13.87 -2.75 14.22
CA THR A 38 -12.95 -2.86 15.38
C THR A 38 -12.24 -1.57 15.81
N ASP A 39 -12.10 -0.52 14.98
CA ASP A 39 -11.70 0.83 15.41
C ASP A 39 -11.82 1.80 14.23
N SER A 40 -12.32 3.03 14.44
CA SER A 40 -12.30 4.11 13.44
C SER A 40 -10.94 4.82 13.37
N GLY A 41 -9.95 4.35 14.11
CA GLY A 41 -8.68 5.03 14.37
C GLY A 41 -8.78 6.12 15.42
N LEU A 42 -9.91 6.22 16.14
CA LEU A 42 -10.13 7.26 17.15
C LEU A 42 -9.21 7.06 18.36
N LEU A 43 -8.96 5.81 18.76
CA LEU A 43 -8.05 5.49 19.85
C LEU A 43 -6.61 5.89 19.50
N THR A 44 -6.15 5.53 18.30
CA THR A 44 -4.82 5.92 17.80
C THR A 44 -4.68 7.44 17.66
N LEU A 45 -5.69 8.12 17.12
CA LEU A 45 -5.69 9.58 17.01
C LEU A 45 -5.59 10.23 18.40
N LYS A 46 -6.35 9.75 19.39
CA LYS A 46 -6.26 10.22 20.78
C LYS A 46 -4.87 10.03 21.35
N LYS A 47 -4.29 8.83 21.19
CA LYS A 47 -2.91 8.52 21.60
C LYS A 47 -1.93 9.56 21.05
N TYR A 48 -2.02 9.92 19.77
CA TYR A 48 -1.15 10.92 19.17
C TYR A 48 -1.34 12.32 19.76
N VAL A 49 -2.60 12.79 19.84
CA VAL A 49 -2.86 14.17 20.30
C VAL A 49 -2.63 14.38 21.79
N THR A 50 -2.68 13.31 22.60
CA THR A 50 -2.34 13.39 24.02
C THR A 50 -0.88 13.07 24.32
N GLY A 51 -0.22 12.30 23.46
CA GLY A 51 1.14 11.82 23.66
C GLY A 51 2.24 12.69 23.04
N SER A 52 1.91 13.52 22.04
CA SER A 52 2.88 14.40 21.39
C SER A 52 2.92 15.79 22.00
N PRO A 53 4.10 16.40 22.18
CA PRO A 53 4.22 17.82 22.48
C PRO A 53 3.79 18.71 21.30
N LYS A 54 3.58 18.14 20.10
CA LYS A 54 3.11 18.89 18.92
C LYS A 54 1.67 19.40 19.07
N PHE A 55 0.89 18.84 20.00
CA PHE A 55 -0.51 19.20 20.18
C PHE A 55 -0.74 19.83 21.55
N SER A 56 -1.52 20.90 21.58
CA SER A 56 -2.04 21.51 22.81
C SER A 56 -3.56 21.60 22.72
N LEU A 57 -4.26 21.16 23.76
CA LEU A 57 -5.71 21.34 23.85
C LEU A 57 -6.02 22.84 23.92
N ASP A 58 -6.74 23.35 22.92
CA ASP A 58 -7.12 24.76 22.80
C ASP A 58 -8.52 24.99 23.41
N GLN A 59 -9.49 24.14 23.04
CA GLN A 59 -10.87 24.26 23.50
C GLN A 59 -11.57 22.91 23.63
N LYS A 60 -12.55 22.82 24.54
CA LYS A 60 -13.50 21.70 24.62
C LYS A 60 -14.92 22.20 24.39
N PHE A 61 -15.68 21.46 23.59
CA PHE A 61 -17.10 21.68 23.35
C PHE A 61 -17.88 20.52 23.99
N GLY A 62 -18.39 20.76 25.20
CA GLY A 62 -18.98 19.69 26.01
C GLY A 62 -17.94 18.67 26.48
N ASN A 63 -18.32 17.40 26.56
CA ASN A 63 -17.49 16.32 27.10
C ASN A 63 -16.85 15.40 26.04
N LYS A 64 -17.20 15.57 24.76
CA LYS A 64 -16.84 14.63 23.68
C LYS A 64 -16.31 15.29 22.41
N ILE A 65 -16.21 16.61 22.37
CA ILE A 65 -15.61 17.33 21.24
C ILE A 65 -14.45 18.17 21.77
N SER A 66 -13.26 17.97 21.21
CA SER A 66 -12.03 18.65 21.62
C SER A 66 -11.31 19.25 20.43
N LEU A 67 -10.84 20.48 20.57
CA LEU A 67 -10.04 21.20 19.59
C LEU A 67 -8.60 21.26 20.08
N TYR A 68 -7.68 20.74 19.27
CA TYR A 68 -6.25 20.78 19.51
C TYR A 68 -5.59 21.74 18.54
N GLN A 69 -4.71 22.60 19.05
CA GLN A 69 -3.81 23.41 18.25
C GLN A 69 -2.53 22.63 17.95
N VAL A 70 -2.02 22.76 16.73
CA VAL A 70 -0.83 22.09 16.23
C VAL A 70 0.36 23.04 16.22
N ALA A 71 1.48 22.63 16.82
CA ALA A 71 2.77 23.30 16.72
C ALA A 71 3.42 22.93 15.37
N LEU A 72 3.07 23.69 14.33
CA LEU A 72 3.64 23.54 12.99
C LEU A 72 5.13 23.92 12.94
N LYS A 73 5.90 23.19 12.12
CA LYS A 73 7.33 23.46 11.88
C LYS A 73 7.52 24.82 11.20
N ASP A 74 6.88 24.99 10.06
CA ASP A 74 6.77 26.27 9.39
C ASP A 74 5.60 26.98 10.07
N LYS A 75 5.79 28.19 10.62
CA LYS A 75 4.73 28.94 11.31
C LYS A 75 4.06 29.88 10.30
N PRO A 76 3.07 29.42 9.51
CA PRO A 76 2.47 30.25 8.49
C PRO A 76 1.81 31.47 9.14
N GLN A 77 2.08 32.64 8.58
CA GLN A 77 1.35 33.87 8.88
C GLN A 77 0.48 34.18 7.67
N ASN A 78 -0.84 34.23 7.87
CA ASN A 78 -1.78 34.48 6.77
C ASN A 78 -1.60 33.54 5.57
N PHE A 79 -1.41 32.24 5.83
CA PHE A 79 -1.15 31.21 4.81
C PHE A 79 0.20 31.35 4.07
N ILE A 80 1.10 32.22 4.52
CA ILE A 80 2.42 32.44 3.93
C ILE A 80 3.50 31.97 4.90
N SER A 81 4.49 31.23 4.39
CA SER A 81 5.70 30.88 5.13
C SER A 81 6.95 31.05 4.26
N LEU A 82 8.09 31.10 4.93
CA LEU A 82 9.40 31.05 4.29
C LEU A 82 10.01 29.69 4.53
N GLN A 83 10.48 29.06 3.46
CA GLN A 83 11.32 27.89 3.52
C GLN A 83 12.78 28.32 3.38
N SER A 84 13.62 27.83 4.30
CA SER A 84 15.07 28.04 4.27
C SER A 84 15.66 27.45 2.97
N PRO A 85 16.73 28.04 2.41
CA PRO A 85 17.33 27.58 1.15
C PRO A 85 17.96 26.17 1.23
N VAL A 86 18.16 25.62 2.45
CA VAL A 86 18.53 24.21 2.67
C VAL A 86 17.28 23.35 2.46
N GLY A 87 17.02 22.98 1.22
CA GLY A 87 15.89 22.16 0.83
C GLY A 87 16.31 20.70 0.73
N ILE A 88 15.93 19.88 1.72
CA ILE A 88 15.89 18.43 1.52
C ILE A 88 14.63 18.15 0.70
N THR A 89 14.81 17.62 -0.50
CA THR A 89 13.70 17.20 -1.36
C THR A 89 13.62 15.68 -1.40
N HIS A 90 12.41 15.12 -1.46
CA HIS A 90 12.18 13.68 -1.51
C HIS A 90 11.53 13.31 -2.85
N PRO A 91 12.30 12.81 -3.85
CA PRO A 91 11.80 12.59 -5.21
C PRO A 91 10.60 11.63 -5.31
N PHE A 92 10.46 10.70 -4.38
CA PHE A 92 9.40 9.69 -4.36
C PHE A 92 8.40 9.87 -3.20
N ALA A 93 8.45 10.98 -2.45
CA ALA A 93 7.47 11.23 -1.39
C ALA A 93 6.03 11.44 -1.89
N SER A 94 5.85 11.73 -3.19
CA SER A 94 4.55 11.96 -3.84
C SER A 94 4.09 10.78 -4.71
N LEU A 95 4.64 9.58 -4.53
CA LEU A 95 4.17 8.38 -5.25
C LEU A 95 2.65 8.24 -5.11
N SER A 96 1.97 8.07 -6.25
CA SER A 96 0.51 7.94 -6.25
C SER A 96 0.10 6.63 -5.59
N LEU A 97 -0.68 6.76 -4.51
CA LEU A 97 -1.34 5.63 -3.84
C LEU A 97 -2.58 5.15 -4.61
N ARG A 98 -3.06 5.97 -5.56
CA ARG A 98 -4.23 5.69 -6.41
C ARG A 98 -3.82 5.02 -7.72
N PRO A 99 -4.77 4.33 -8.40
CA PRO A 99 -4.53 3.73 -9.71
C PRO A 99 -3.88 4.72 -10.68
N ASN A 100 -2.70 4.36 -11.21
CA ASN A 100 -1.92 5.13 -12.17
C ASN A 100 -1.15 4.20 -13.11
N THR A 101 -0.42 4.75 -14.07
CA THR A 101 0.38 4.00 -15.06
C THR A 101 1.88 4.30 -14.95
N ASP A 102 2.34 4.82 -13.81
CA ASP A 102 3.73 5.29 -13.63
C ASP A 102 4.71 4.12 -13.51
N TRP A 103 4.23 3.00 -12.97
CA TRP A 103 4.99 1.76 -12.85
C TRP A 103 5.07 1.04 -14.19
N THR A 104 6.28 0.78 -14.66
CA THR A 104 6.51 0.15 -15.96
C THR A 104 7.35 -1.10 -15.85
N LYS A 105 6.85 -2.21 -16.42
CA LYS A 105 7.59 -3.48 -16.50
C LYS A 105 8.50 -3.47 -17.74
N LYS A 106 9.79 -3.77 -17.54
CA LYS A 106 10.79 -3.98 -18.61
C LYS A 106 11.62 -5.21 -18.28
N GLY A 107 11.44 -6.28 -19.05
CA GLY A 107 12.03 -7.58 -18.73
C GLY A 107 11.58 -8.05 -17.35
N GLU A 108 12.54 -8.43 -16.51
CA GLU A 108 12.33 -8.84 -15.12
C GLU A 108 12.30 -7.66 -14.14
N TYR A 109 12.36 -6.40 -14.61
CA TYR A 109 12.39 -5.24 -13.72
C TYR A 109 11.08 -4.46 -13.76
N LEU A 110 10.65 -4.06 -12.58
CA LEU A 110 9.59 -3.09 -12.37
C LEU A 110 10.23 -1.73 -12.08
N ASN A 111 9.89 -0.71 -12.87
CA ASN A 111 10.58 0.58 -12.87
C ASN A 111 9.63 1.70 -12.45
N ILE A 112 10.17 2.62 -11.65
CA ILE A 112 9.54 3.89 -11.28
C ILE A 112 10.58 4.99 -11.45
N ALA A 113 10.17 6.16 -11.95
CA ALA A 113 11.07 7.28 -12.13
C ALA A 113 10.45 8.57 -11.63
N SER A 114 11.30 9.45 -11.11
CA SER A 114 10.93 10.80 -10.71
C SER A 114 11.76 11.83 -11.49
N PRO A 115 11.15 12.91 -11.99
CA PRO A 115 11.88 14.05 -12.53
C PRO A 115 12.55 14.80 -11.37
N ALA A 116 13.69 14.29 -10.91
CA ALA A 116 14.45 14.88 -9.82
C ALA A 116 15.53 15.80 -10.42
N VAL A 117 15.44 17.11 -10.16
CA VAL A 117 16.46 18.07 -10.57
C VAL A 117 17.47 18.21 -9.43
N GLY A 118 18.64 17.60 -9.57
CA GLY A 118 19.77 17.81 -8.68
C GLY A 118 20.88 18.56 -9.40
N ASN A 119 21.49 19.54 -8.74
CA ASN A 119 22.59 20.32 -9.28
C ASN A 119 23.93 19.67 -8.94
N GLU A 120 24.99 20.09 -9.64
CA GLU A 120 26.35 19.74 -9.27
C GLU A 120 26.64 20.19 -7.83
N GLY A 121 27.22 19.30 -7.02
CA GLY A 121 27.51 19.54 -5.61
C GLY A 121 26.41 19.12 -4.64
N ASP A 122 25.16 18.93 -5.09
CA ASP A 122 24.08 18.41 -4.23
C ASP A 122 24.40 16.98 -3.76
N THR A 123 23.88 16.60 -2.60
CA THR A 123 24.08 15.25 -2.05
C THR A 123 22.80 14.44 -2.15
N LEU A 124 22.83 13.38 -2.94
CA LEU A 124 21.80 12.34 -2.94
C LEU A 124 22.04 11.40 -1.75
N ILE A 125 21.04 11.27 -0.91
CA ILE A 125 21.03 10.40 0.25
C ILE A 125 20.10 9.22 -0.06
N ILE A 126 20.70 8.04 -0.16
CA ILE A 126 19.99 6.77 -0.29
C ILE A 126 19.91 6.15 1.10
N PRO A 127 18.71 5.97 1.67
CA PRO A 127 18.55 5.48 3.03
C PRO A 127 19.05 4.04 3.18
N SER A 128 19.27 3.59 4.40
CA SER A 128 19.60 2.18 4.63
C SER A 128 18.38 1.31 4.32
N LEU A 129 18.54 0.36 3.40
CA LEU A 129 17.44 -0.55 3.02
C LEU A 129 17.03 -1.43 4.21
N THR A 130 18.01 -1.91 4.97
CA THR A 130 17.77 -2.66 6.19
C THR A 130 17.09 -1.85 7.27
N THR A 131 17.30 -0.51 7.34
CA THR A 131 16.61 0.36 8.31
C THR A 131 15.22 0.82 7.92
N SER A 132 14.94 0.84 6.63
CA SER A 132 13.70 1.40 6.11
C SER A 132 12.59 0.35 6.03
N GLU A 133 12.95 -0.91 5.78
CA GLU A 133 12.01 -2.01 5.57
C GLU A 133 12.12 -3.05 6.68
N THR A 134 11.01 -3.69 7.05
CA THR A 134 10.97 -4.71 8.12
C THR A 134 11.37 -6.11 7.64
N LEU A 135 11.06 -6.43 6.38
CA LEU A 135 11.38 -7.68 5.72
C LEU A 135 12.07 -7.39 4.38
N LEU A 136 13.06 -8.21 4.01
CA LEU A 136 13.77 -8.09 2.73
C LEU A 136 13.69 -9.41 1.95
N PRO A 137 13.57 -9.34 0.61
CA PRO A 137 13.67 -10.53 -0.23
C PRO A 137 15.13 -11.01 -0.29
N ILE A 138 15.37 -12.25 0.12
CA ILE A 138 16.68 -12.89 0.20
C ILE A 138 16.71 -14.10 -0.71
N ARG A 139 17.66 -14.13 -1.64
CA ARG A 139 17.97 -15.33 -2.41
C ARG A 139 18.78 -16.29 -1.56
N ILE A 140 18.30 -17.52 -1.43
CA ILE A 140 18.95 -18.59 -0.68
C ILE A 140 19.64 -19.52 -1.67
N GLU A 141 20.91 -19.79 -1.39
CA GLU A 141 21.68 -20.79 -2.09
C GLU A 141 22.36 -21.70 -1.06
N TYR A 142 22.64 -22.93 -1.43
CA TYR A 142 23.23 -23.91 -0.50
C TYR A 142 24.39 -24.68 -1.12
N GLN A 143 25.29 -25.15 -0.27
CA GLN A 143 26.44 -25.96 -0.64
C GLN A 143 26.68 -27.03 0.43
N LYS A 144 26.69 -28.30 0.04
CA LYS A 144 27.08 -29.39 0.94
C LYS A 144 28.61 -29.43 1.07
N LEU A 145 29.11 -29.50 2.30
CA LEU A 145 30.54 -29.66 2.61
C LEU A 145 30.71 -30.72 3.71
N GLY A 146 30.97 -31.97 3.31
CA GLY A 146 31.04 -33.13 4.20
C GLY A 146 29.73 -33.31 4.96
N THR A 147 29.82 -33.22 6.29
CA THR A 147 28.68 -33.31 7.22
C THR A 147 28.10 -31.95 7.62
N SER A 148 28.39 -30.92 6.83
CA SER A 148 27.84 -29.57 7.00
C SER A 148 27.16 -29.06 5.73
N LEU A 149 26.24 -28.12 5.92
CA LEU A 149 25.52 -27.39 4.90
C LEU A 149 25.86 -25.91 5.04
N ASN A 150 26.50 -25.34 4.04
CA ASN A 150 26.64 -23.90 3.93
C ASN A 150 25.41 -23.31 3.25
N LEU A 151 24.84 -22.28 3.85
CA LEU A 151 23.81 -21.45 3.26
C LEU A 151 24.39 -20.09 2.92
N ARG A 152 24.14 -19.60 1.71
CA ARG A 152 24.45 -18.24 1.28
C ARG A 152 23.16 -17.48 1.09
N LEU A 153 22.99 -16.43 1.89
CA LEU A 153 21.83 -15.56 1.94
C LEU A 153 22.20 -14.23 1.28
N THR A 154 21.69 -13.99 0.07
CA THR A 154 22.00 -12.79 -0.72
C THR A 154 20.79 -11.88 -0.82
N PRO A 155 20.83 -10.66 -0.24
CA PRO A 155 19.74 -9.70 -0.39
C PRO A 155 19.48 -9.31 -1.85
N ILE A 156 18.21 -9.27 -2.25
CA ILE A 156 17.77 -8.72 -3.53
C ILE A 156 17.45 -7.24 -3.30
N ILE A 157 18.23 -6.36 -3.90
CA ILE A 157 18.15 -4.90 -3.66
C ILE A 157 17.62 -4.13 -4.87
N PRO A 158 17.00 -2.96 -4.65
CA PRO A 158 16.67 -2.02 -5.71
C PRO A 158 17.92 -1.57 -6.46
N THR A 159 17.83 -1.49 -7.79
CA THR A 159 18.85 -0.84 -8.62
C THR A 159 18.47 0.60 -8.85
N ILE A 160 19.38 1.54 -8.58
CA ILE A 160 19.13 2.98 -8.71
C ILE A 160 19.94 3.52 -9.89
N PHE A 161 19.29 4.30 -10.74
CA PHE A 161 19.91 4.95 -11.89
C PHE A 161 19.80 6.47 -11.75
N LEU A 162 20.93 7.15 -11.94
CA LEU A 162 21.01 8.59 -12.18
C LEU A 162 21.15 8.80 -13.68
N ASP A 163 20.07 9.25 -14.31
CA ASP A 163 19.90 9.24 -15.76
C ASP A 163 20.19 7.85 -16.36
N ASN A 164 21.43 7.61 -16.82
CA ASN A 164 21.87 6.33 -17.38
C ASN A 164 22.98 5.62 -16.56
N SER A 165 23.41 6.20 -15.44
CA SER A 165 24.47 5.63 -14.60
C SER A 165 23.89 4.87 -13.40
N GLN A 166 24.24 3.60 -13.28
CA GLN A 166 23.83 2.76 -12.16
C GLN A 166 24.64 3.08 -10.90
N ILE A 167 23.97 3.14 -9.76
CA ILE A 167 24.58 3.21 -8.43
C ILE A 167 24.65 1.79 -7.86
N ASP A 168 25.85 1.35 -7.52
CA ASP A 168 26.07 0.13 -6.76
C ASP A 168 25.87 0.39 -5.26
N LEU A 169 24.94 -0.32 -4.62
CA LEU A 169 24.68 -0.20 -3.19
C LEU A 169 25.62 -1.07 -2.33
N GLN A 170 26.46 -1.92 -2.93
CA GLN A 170 27.40 -2.83 -2.27
C GLN A 170 26.77 -3.68 -1.16
N THR A 171 26.43 -4.92 -1.47
CA THR A 171 25.90 -5.88 -0.49
C THR A 171 26.82 -7.07 -0.31
N GLN A 172 27.04 -7.47 0.94
CA GLN A 172 27.72 -8.71 1.26
C GLN A 172 26.69 -9.81 1.58
N PRO A 173 26.80 -10.99 0.97
CA PRO A 173 25.95 -12.11 1.36
C PRO A 173 26.34 -12.61 2.75
N LEU A 174 25.35 -13.11 3.50
CA LEU A 174 25.58 -13.80 4.76
C LEU A 174 25.78 -15.29 4.48
N THR A 175 26.89 -15.86 4.97
CA THR A 175 27.14 -17.29 4.88
C THR A 175 26.98 -17.92 6.26
N LEU A 176 26.14 -18.94 6.36
CA LEU A 176 25.89 -19.72 7.58
C LEU A 176 26.35 -21.16 7.36
N THR A 177 27.06 -21.74 8.32
CA THR A 177 27.46 -23.16 8.29
C THR A 177 26.63 -23.94 9.30
N ILE A 178 25.82 -24.88 8.80
CA ILE A 178 24.93 -25.73 9.57
C ILE A 178 25.54 -27.14 9.66
N PRO A 179 25.93 -27.62 10.84
CA PRO A 179 26.46 -28.97 11.02
C PRO A 179 25.36 -30.04 11.07
N GLY A 180 25.74 -31.31 10.97
CA GLY A 180 24.86 -32.46 11.27
C GLY A 180 24.14 -33.05 10.06
N THR A 181 24.64 -32.82 8.84
CA THR A 181 24.01 -33.32 7.60
C THR A 181 24.46 -34.74 7.22
N THR A 182 24.35 -35.70 8.14
CA THR A 182 24.79 -37.10 7.92
C THR A 182 23.77 -38.01 7.22
N GLY A 183 22.57 -37.52 6.91
CA GLY A 183 21.51 -38.21 6.16
C GLY A 183 21.34 -37.71 4.72
N THR A 184 20.28 -38.18 4.05
CA THR A 184 19.97 -37.83 2.65
C THR A 184 18.89 -36.76 2.49
N GLY A 185 17.97 -36.65 3.44
CA GLY A 185 16.85 -35.71 3.38
C GLY A 185 16.74 -34.86 4.63
N PHE A 186 16.47 -33.57 4.42
CA PHE A 186 16.39 -32.57 5.47
C PHE A 186 15.27 -31.58 5.20
N ILE A 187 14.77 -30.94 6.27
CA ILE A 187 13.90 -29.76 6.16
C ILE A 187 14.67 -28.58 6.76
N LEU A 188 14.95 -27.58 5.94
CA LEU A 188 15.52 -26.31 6.36
C LEU A 188 14.40 -25.34 6.74
N GLU A 189 14.49 -24.74 7.92
CA GLU A 189 13.63 -23.66 8.38
C GLU A 189 14.41 -22.35 8.44
N LEU A 190 13.84 -21.30 7.84
CA LEU A 190 14.32 -19.92 7.93
C LEU A 190 13.14 -19.00 8.22
N ASP A 191 13.09 -18.42 9.42
CA ASP A 191 11.99 -17.57 9.88
C ASP A 191 10.59 -18.15 9.61
N LYS A 192 10.36 -19.41 10.00
CA LYS A 192 9.12 -20.17 9.78
C LYS A 192 8.80 -20.51 8.31
N ASN A 193 9.70 -20.24 7.37
CA ASN A 193 9.63 -20.78 6.02
C ASN A 193 10.34 -22.12 5.96
N TYR A 194 9.74 -23.13 5.31
CA TYR A 194 10.25 -24.50 5.32
C TYR A 194 10.60 -24.99 3.91
N PHE A 195 11.79 -25.56 3.75
CA PHE A 195 12.32 -26.05 2.47
C PHE A 195 12.80 -27.48 2.59
N GLU A 196 12.31 -28.35 1.70
CA GLU A 196 12.85 -29.70 1.60
C GLU A 196 14.19 -29.69 0.85
N LEU A 197 15.20 -30.33 1.44
CA LEU A 197 16.53 -30.49 0.87
C LEU A 197 16.83 -31.97 0.71
N GLN A 198 17.13 -32.37 -0.54
CA GLN A 198 17.67 -33.69 -0.84
C GLN A 198 19.16 -33.55 -1.12
N LEU A 199 19.97 -34.12 -0.22
CA LEU A 199 21.41 -34.11 -0.26
C LEU A 199 21.91 -35.54 -0.46
N PRO A 200 22.30 -35.95 -1.67
CA PRO A 200 22.77 -37.32 -1.94
C PRO A 200 23.89 -37.72 -0.97
N ALA A 201 23.77 -38.90 -0.36
CA ALA A 201 24.74 -39.37 0.63
C ALA A 201 26.10 -39.68 -0.02
N GLU A 202 26.09 -40.04 -1.31
CA GLU A 202 27.25 -40.43 -2.10
C GLU A 202 28.14 -39.24 -2.49
N ILE A 203 27.64 -38.01 -2.37
CA ILE A 203 28.38 -36.79 -2.71
C ILE A 203 28.83 -36.12 -1.43
N ASP A 204 30.13 -36.17 -1.14
CA ASP A 204 30.71 -35.56 0.07
C ASP A 204 30.65 -34.03 0.02
N SER A 205 30.82 -33.41 -1.14
CA SER A 205 30.80 -31.95 -1.27
C SER A 205 30.37 -31.48 -2.64
N PHE A 206 29.76 -30.30 -2.67
CA PHE A 206 29.42 -29.56 -3.88
C PHE A 206 30.50 -28.50 -4.16
N SER A 207 30.93 -28.37 -5.42
CA SER A 207 31.92 -27.36 -5.81
C SER A 207 31.39 -25.93 -5.67
N ASP A 208 30.12 -25.75 -6.01
CA ASP A 208 29.45 -24.46 -6.10
C ASP A 208 28.22 -24.38 -5.21
N PHE A 209 27.72 -23.17 -5.04
CA PHE A 209 26.42 -22.92 -4.42
C PHE A 209 25.31 -23.17 -5.44
N TYR A 210 24.29 -23.92 -5.02
CA TYR A 210 23.10 -24.21 -5.81
C TYR A 210 21.93 -23.33 -5.34
N PRO A 211 21.15 -22.75 -6.26
CA PRO A 211 19.99 -21.95 -5.88
C PRO A 211 18.92 -22.83 -5.24
N LEU A 212 18.37 -22.38 -4.12
CA LEU A 212 17.25 -23.02 -3.45
C LEU A 212 15.94 -22.30 -3.80
N THR A 213 15.81 -21.05 -3.35
CA THR A 213 14.59 -20.23 -3.54
C THR A 213 14.84 -18.77 -3.11
N THR A 214 13.81 -17.93 -3.16
CA THR A 214 13.80 -16.57 -2.58
C THR A 214 12.71 -16.48 -1.51
N VAL A 215 13.01 -15.81 -0.39
CA VAL A 215 12.08 -15.68 0.76
C VAL A 215 12.21 -14.29 1.36
N TYR A 216 11.19 -13.84 2.07
CA TYR A 216 11.30 -12.62 2.87
C TYR A 216 11.83 -12.94 4.28
N LEU A 217 12.94 -12.32 4.68
CA LEU A 217 13.53 -12.47 6.02
C LEU A 217 13.56 -11.13 6.77
N PRO A 218 13.50 -11.14 8.11
CA PRO A 218 13.64 -9.94 8.94
C PRO A 218 14.93 -9.19 8.65
N SER A 219 14.79 -7.90 8.34
CA SER A 219 15.91 -7.01 8.02
C SER A 219 16.75 -6.63 9.24
N HIS A 220 16.10 -6.53 10.40
CA HIS A 220 16.63 -5.95 11.63
C HIS A 220 16.73 -6.92 12.79
N ASN A 221 15.76 -7.82 12.86
CA ASN A 221 15.63 -8.74 13.97
C ASN A 221 16.38 -10.02 13.64
N ALA A 222 16.89 -10.67 14.68
CA ALA A 222 17.37 -12.02 14.52
C ALA A 222 16.20 -12.95 14.16
N PHE A 223 16.44 -13.89 13.26
CA PHE A 223 15.48 -14.90 12.83
C PHE A 223 16.01 -16.30 13.10
N SER A 224 15.10 -17.26 13.21
CA SER A 224 15.44 -18.67 13.45
C SER A 224 15.99 -19.33 12.20
N VAL A 225 17.01 -20.15 12.40
CA VAL A 225 17.58 -21.05 11.41
C VAL A 225 17.61 -22.44 12.01
N SER A 226 16.79 -23.35 11.49
CA SER A 226 16.71 -24.71 12.02
C SER A 226 16.83 -25.74 10.92
N LEU A 227 17.41 -26.90 11.26
CA LEU A 227 17.51 -28.04 10.37
C LEU A 227 16.86 -29.24 11.05
N PHE A 228 15.95 -29.89 10.33
CA PHE A 228 15.28 -31.10 10.77
C PHE A 228 15.65 -32.26 9.85
N SER A 229 15.65 -33.49 10.39
CA SER A 229 15.78 -34.69 9.57
C SER A 229 14.49 -34.97 8.83
N SER A 230 14.55 -35.45 7.58
CA SER A 230 13.38 -36.03 6.93
C SER A 230 13.02 -37.42 7.49
N SER A 231 13.91 -38.04 8.27
CA SER A 231 13.66 -39.32 8.92
C SER A 231 12.69 -39.14 10.08
N GLU A 232 11.50 -39.72 9.92
CA GLU A 232 10.40 -39.57 10.87
C GLU A 232 10.65 -40.40 12.13
N ILE A 233 10.43 -39.80 13.30
CA ILE A 233 10.49 -40.52 14.60
C ILE A 233 9.13 -41.07 15.03
N GLY A 234 8.06 -40.68 14.34
CA GLY A 234 6.72 -41.21 14.52
C GLY A 234 5.81 -40.73 13.39
N SER A 235 4.88 -41.59 12.98
CA SER A 235 3.89 -41.30 11.96
C SER A 235 2.51 -41.76 12.40
N TYR A 236 1.47 -41.00 12.04
CA TYR A 236 0.09 -41.21 12.47
C TYR A 236 -0.87 -40.91 11.31
N ASP A 237 -1.74 -41.88 10.98
CA ASP A 237 -2.87 -41.66 10.10
C ASP A 237 -3.99 -40.92 10.87
N LEU A 238 -4.51 -39.85 10.29
CA LEU A 238 -5.59 -39.05 10.86
C LEU A 238 -6.97 -39.36 10.28
N THR A 239 -7.06 -40.21 9.26
CA THR A 239 -8.29 -40.47 8.51
C THR A 239 -9.43 -40.93 9.42
N ASP A 240 -9.17 -41.90 10.30
CA ASP A 240 -10.19 -42.41 11.25
C ASP A 240 -10.63 -41.33 12.25
N ARG A 241 -9.68 -40.58 12.83
CA ARG A 241 -9.97 -39.53 13.81
C ARG A 241 -10.81 -38.39 13.21
N LEU A 242 -10.46 -37.96 12.01
CA LEU A 242 -11.23 -36.97 11.26
C LEU A 242 -12.57 -37.58 10.77
N GLY A 243 -12.61 -38.89 10.51
CA GLY A 243 -13.81 -39.67 10.23
C GLY A 243 -14.80 -39.72 11.39
N GLU A 244 -14.33 -39.68 12.63
CA GLU A 244 -15.16 -39.59 13.84
C GLU A 244 -15.55 -38.14 14.20
N ALA A 245 -14.71 -37.15 13.85
CA ALA A 245 -14.94 -35.74 14.14
C ALA A 245 -16.19 -35.16 13.44
N THR A 246 -16.85 -34.18 14.03
CA THR A 246 -18.03 -33.52 13.43
C THR A 246 -17.60 -32.24 12.70
N PRO A 247 -18.05 -32.02 11.44
CA PRO A 247 -17.77 -30.77 10.75
C PRO A 247 -18.60 -29.62 11.34
N GLU A 248 -18.00 -28.44 11.45
CA GLU A 248 -18.63 -27.24 12.00
C GLU A 248 -18.47 -26.03 11.07
N GLN A 249 -19.27 -24.98 11.28
CA GLN A 249 -19.09 -23.72 10.57
C GLN A 249 -17.99 -22.89 11.23
N CYS A 250 -17.02 -22.45 10.44
CA CYS A 250 -15.89 -21.66 10.90
C CYS A 250 -15.99 -20.20 10.52
N TYR A 251 -15.42 -19.34 11.37
CA TYR A 251 -15.35 -17.88 11.24
C TYR A 251 -16.69 -17.13 11.29
N ARG A 252 -17.67 -17.56 10.48
CA ARG A 252 -18.99 -16.92 10.38
C ARG A 252 -20.10 -17.97 10.38
N ILE A 253 -20.91 -17.96 11.43
CA ILE A 253 -22.08 -18.81 11.54
C ILE A 253 -23.18 -18.22 10.65
N ARG A 254 -23.60 -18.97 9.63
CA ARG A 254 -24.77 -18.68 8.81
C ARG A 254 -25.92 -19.60 9.23
N PRO A 255 -27.03 -19.05 9.75
CA PRO A 255 -28.17 -19.86 10.14
C PRO A 255 -28.72 -20.63 8.93
N ASN A 256 -29.16 -21.87 9.16
CA ASN A 256 -29.69 -22.79 8.14
C ASN A 256 -28.68 -23.27 7.08
N ARG A 257 -27.39 -22.95 7.22
CA ARG A 257 -26.33 -23.57 6.43
C ARG A 257 -25.69 -24.71 7.22
N LYS A 258 -25.23 -25.74 6.51
CA LYS A 258 -24.56 -26.90 7.11
C LYS A 258 -23.38 -27.31 6.25
N VAL A 259 -22.40 -27.88 6.92
CA VAL A 259 -21.25 -28.54 6.30
C VAL A 259 -21.49 -30.02 6.45
N GLU A 260 -21.41 -30.74 5.34
CA GLU A 260 -21.55 -32.19 5.31
C GLU A 260 -20.17 -32.82 5.12
N LYS A 261 -20.03 -34.03 5.64
CA LYS A 261 -18.80 -34.81 5.54
C LYS A 261 -19.13 -36.18 4.97
N ILE A 262 -18.37 -36.61 3.97
CA ILE A 262 -18.37 -37.99 3.48
C ILE A 262 -17.03 -38.61 3.86
N THR A 263 -17.06 -39.75 4.51
CA THR A 263 -15.84 -40.51 4.87
C THR A 263 -15.72 -41.70 3.94
N THR A 264 -14.55 -41.85 3.33
CA THR A 264 -14.15 -43.02 2.55
C THR A 264 -13.09 -43.81 3.32
N GLN A 265 -12.65 -44.95 2.77
CA GLN A 265 -11.63 -45.78 3.43
C GLN A 265 -10.30 -45.02 3.66
N ASN A 266 -9.94 -44.10 2.77
CA ASN A 266 -8.63 -43.44 2.76
C ASN A 266 -8.73 -41.90 2.81
N GLY A 267 -9.92 -41.35 3.02
CA GLY A 267 -10.11 -39.92 2.87
C GLY A 267 -11.47 -39.38 3.29
N ILE A 268 -11.59 -38.07 3.17
CA ILE A 268 -12.69 -37.27 3.68
C ILE A 268 -13.03 -36.18 2.66
N SER A 269 -14.32 -36.11 2.34
CA SER A 269 -14.88 -35.03 1.53
C SER A 269 -15.66 -34.07 2.42
N LEU A 270 -15.41 -32.77 2.29
CA LEU A 270 -16.23 -31.72 2.89
C LEU A 270 -17.10 -31.09 1.81
N ILE A 271 -18.39 -30.94 2.11
CA ILE A 271 -19.41 -30.47 1.16
C ILE A 271 -20.24 -29.38 1.81
N GLY A 272 -20.56 -28.33 1.06
CA GLY A 272 -21.37 -27.22 1.58
C GLY A 272 -21.78 -26.22 0.51
N THR A 273 -22.67 -25.30 0.88
CA THR A 273 -23.11 -24.18 0.02
C THR A 273 -23.26 -22.94 0.88
N ASP A 274 -22.65 -21.83 0.47
CA ASP A 274 -22.68 -20.56 1.21
C ASP A 274 -22.27 -20.75 2.69
N VAL A 275 -21.16 -21.46 2.92
CA VAL A 275 -20.67 -21.80 4.26
C VAL A 275 -19.16 -21.99 4.24
N VAL A 276 -18.46 -21.53 5.28
CA VAL A 276 -17.07 -21.92 5.51
C VAL A 276 -17.08 -23.02 6.56
N GLY A 277 -16.62 -24.22 6.19
CA GLY A 277 -16.61 -25.37 7.08
C GLY A 277 -15.23 -25.71 7.59
N CYS A 278 -15.12 -26.19 8.83
CA CYS A 278 -13.93 -26.88 9.30
C CYS A 278 -14.25 -28.28 9.78
N LEU A 279 -13.25 -29.15 9.65
CA LEU A 279 -13.18 -30.44 10.31
C LEU A 279 -11.85 -30.55 11.03
N SER A 280 -11.89 -30.76 12.33
CA SER A 280 -10.72 -30.70 13.19
C SER A 280 -10.44 -32.03 13.87
N ALA A 281 -9.17 -32.41 14.00
CA ALA A 281 -8.75 -33.55 14.80
C ALA A 281 -7.52 -33.22 15.65
N THR A 282 -7.55 -33.65 16.91
CA THR A 282 -6.45 -33.45 17.86
C THR A 282 -5.25 -34.33 17.50
N LEU A 283 -4.07 -33.72 17.52
CA LEU A 283 -2.81 -34.39 17.24
C LEU A 283 -2.29 -35.13 18.47
N PRO A 284 -1.52 -36.21 18.27
CA PRO A 284 -0.72 -36.80 19.33
C PRO A 284 0.21 -35.75 19.96
N TYR A 285 0.39 -35.84 21.27
CA TYR A 285 1.33 -34.97 21.97
C TYR A 285 2.73 -35.12 21.37
N THR A 286 3.30 -34.01 20.92
CA THR A 286 4.64 -33.93 20.35
C THR A 286 5.49 -33.04 21.24
N THR A 287 6.71 -33.47 21.57
CA THR A 287 7.63 -32.67 22.39
C THR A 287 8.03 -31.39 21.66
N ARG A 288 8.16 -30.29 22.40
CA ARG A 288 8.64 -29.01 21.85
C ARG A 288 10.00 -29.19 21.18
N GLY A 289 10.20 -28.51 20.06
CA GLY A 289 11.45 -28.50 19.30
C GLY A 289 11.46 -29.41 18.08
N ASN A 290 10.58 -30.40 17.99
CA ASN A 290 10.40 -31.18 16.76
C ASN A 290 9.53 -30.43 15.75
N LEU A 291 9.62 -30.82 14.48
CA LEU A 291 8.77 -30.32 13.41
C LEU A 291 7.65 -31.32 13.12
N ILE A 292 6.42 -30.83 13.00
CA ILE A 292 5.27 -31.61 12.58
C ILE A 292 5.11 -31.40 11.08
N SER A 293 5.06 -32.49 10.33
CA SER A 293 4.81 -32.54 8.90
C SER A 293 3.44 -33.17 8.67
N LEU A 294 2.52 -32.45 8.04
CA LEU A 294 1.24 -33.02 7.59
C LEU A 294 1.30 -33.19 6.08
N ALA A 295 1.19 -34.44 5.62
CA ALA A 295 1.10 -34.81 4.22
C ALA A 295 -0.32 -35.27 3.89
N PHE A 296 -0.84 -34.88 2.73
CA PHE A 296 -2.16 -35.29 2.26
C PHE A 296 -2.25 -35.15 0.75
N THR A 297 -3.22 -35.81 0.14
CA THR A 297 -3.65 -35.60 -1.23
C THR A 297 -4.96 -34.82 -1.22
N TYR A 298 -5.13 -33.86 -2.13
CA TYR A 298 -6.38 -33.12 -2.23
C TYR A 298 -6.86 -33.00 -3.68
N SER A 299 -8.18 -32.88 -3.85
CA SER A 299 -8.81 -32.54 -5.13
C SER A 299 -10.18 -31.92 -4.92
N SER A 300 -10.63 -31.08 -5.85
CA SER A 300 -11.97 -30.53 -5.85
C SER A 300 -12.61 -30.65 -7.22
N PRO A 301 -13.69 -31.43 -7.38
CA PRO A 301 -14.46 -31.47 -8.63
C PRO A 301 -15.18 -30.15 -8.92
N THR A 302 -15.30 -29.28 -7.90
CA THR A 302 -15.96 -27.98 -7.97
C THR A 302 -14.97 -26.82 -8.04
N LEU A 303 -13.67 -27.12 -8.19
CA LEU A 303 -12.56 -26.17 -8.17
C LEU A 303 -12.56 -25.25 -6.92
N THR A 304 -12.90 -25.84 -5.77
CA THR A 304 -12.80 -25.19 -4.46
C THR A 304 -11.35 -25.23 -3.98
N LEU A 305 -10.89 -24.12 -3.39
CA LEU A 305 -9.54 -24.00 -2.82
C LEU A 305 -9.38 -24.95 -1.62
N ALA A 306 -8.29 -25.71 -1.61
CA ALA A 306 -7.93 -26.51 -0.44
C ALA A 306 -7.24 -25.63 0.58
N SER A 307 -7.74 -25.64 1.81
CA SER A 307 -7.12 -24.93 2.94
C SER A 307 -6.97 -25.88 4.11
N VAL A 308 -5.75 -26.00 4.63
CA VAL A 308 -5.42 -26.86 5.76
C VAL A 308 -4.48 -26.11 6.67
N ASN A 309 -4.71 -26.16 7.98
CA ASN A 309 -3.79 -25.56 8.94
C ASN A 309 -3.61 -26.44 10.17
N ILE A 310 -2.55 -26.16 10.93
CA ILE A 310 -2.34 -26.73 12.25
C ILE A 310 -2.36 -25.59 13.25
N SER A 311 -3.20 -25.69 14.27
CA SER A 311 -3.42 -24.63 15.24
C SER A 311 -3.49 -25.17 16.67
N GLY A 312 -3.52 -24.24 17.62
CA GLY A 312 -3.91 -24.53 19.00
C GLY A 312 -5.43 -24.72 19.12
N SER A 313 -5.95 -24.69 20.34
CA SER A 313 -7.38 -24.88 20.63
C SER A 313 -8.29 -23.76 20.10
N ASP A 314 -7.75 -22.61 19.69
CA ASP A 314 -8.49 -21.41 19.32
C ASP A 314 -8.68 -21.22 17.80
N LEU A 315 -8.28 -22.21 16.99
CA LEU A 315 -8.25 -22.15 15.51
C LEU A 315 -7.38 -21.02 14.93
N SER A 316 -6.71 -20.23 15.77
CA SER A 316 -5.76 -19.22 15.32
C SER A 316 -4.47 -19.94 14.93
N ALA A 317 -4.23 -20.03 13.63
CA ALA A 317 -3.05 -20.72 13.13
C ALA A 317 -1.80 -19.88 13.45
N GLN A 318 -0.77 -20.51 14.02
CA GLN A 318 0.52 -19.85 14.27
C GLN A 318 1.29 -19.54 12.98
N SER A 319 0.90 -20.20 11.89
CA SER A 319 1.20 -19.89 10.50
C SER A 319 -0.08 -20.14 9.70
N LEU A 320 -0.55 -19.13 8.97
CA LEU A 320 -1.62 -19.32 7.98
C LEU A 320 -0.94 -19.72 6.68
N PRO A 321 -0.89 -21.01 6.30
CA PRO A 321 -0.32 -21.37 5.01
C PRO A 321 -1.12 -20.69 3.90
N GLN A 322 -0.44 -20.36 2.81
CA GLN A 322 -1.08 -19.95 1.57
C GLN A 322 -2.16 -20.98 1.22
N PRO A 323 -3.38 -20.57 0.85
CA PRO A 323 -4.38 -21.51 0.35
C PRO A 323 -3.77 -22.25 -0.86
N LEU A 324 -3.93 -23.57 -0.88
CA LEU A 324 -3.38 -24.38 -1.95
C LEU A 324 -4.12 -24.09 -3.25
N GLU A 325 -3.41 -24.18 -4.37
CA GLU A 325 -4.01 -24.04 -5.70
C GLU A 325 -5.20 -24.98 -5.87
N THR A 326 -6.23 -24.57 -6.60
CA THR A 326 -7.33 -25.49 -6.93
C THR A 326 -6.84 -26.59 -7.88
N LYS A 327 -7.21 -27.84 -7.61
CA LYS A 327 -6.87 -28.99 -8.47
C LYS A 327 -8.09 -29.87 -8.65
N GLU A 328 -8.53 -30.07 -9.89
CA GLU A 328 -9.59 -31.04 -10.22
C GLU A 328 -9.10 -32.48 -10.02
N LYS A 329 -7.82 -32.72 -10.31
CA LYS A 329 -7.17 -34.02 -10.14
C LYS A 329 -6.46 -34.11 -8.78
N PRO A 330 -6.42 -35.30 -8.16
CA PRO A 330 -5.66 -35.53 -6.92
C PRO A 330 -4.22 -35.02 -7.02
N SER A 331 -3.85 -34.16 -6.08
CA SER A 331 -2.51 -33.58 -5.97
C SER A 331 -2.00 -33.70 -4.54
N ARG A 332 -0.72 -34.06 -4.37
CA ARG A 332 -0.10 -34.20 -3.05
C ARG A 332 0.36 -32.84 -2.54
N ALA A 333 0.06 -32.54 -1.28
CA ALA A 333 0.55 -31.39 -0.54
C ALA A 333 1.22 -31.83 0.76
N ARG A 334 2.10 -30.97 1.26
CA ARG A 334 2.75 -31.13 2.54
C ARG A 334 2.88 -29.77 3.22
N ILE A 335 2.50 -29.69 4.50
CA ILE A 335 2.64 -28.48 5.31
C ILE A 335 3.46 -28.78 6.56
N PHE A 336 4.16 -27.77 7.05
CA PHE A 336 5.06 -27.88 8.21
C PHE A 336 4.64 -26.90 9.31
N THR A 337 4.78 -27.32 10.56
CA THR A 337 4.55 -26.46 11.72
C THR A 337 5.44 -26.90 12.88
N PRO A 338 5.98 -25.97 13.69
CA PRO A 338 6.77 -26.36 14.84
C PRO A 338 5.87 -26.98 15.91
N SER A 339 6.41 -27.98 16.61
CA SER A 339 5.77 -28.52 17.80
C SER A 339 5.86 -27.51 18.95
N THR A 340 4.70 -27.14 19.49
CA THR A 340 4.58 -26.14 20.57
C THR A 340 4.89 -26.71 21.96
N GLY A 341 4.81 -28.03 22.11
CA GLY A 341 4.80 -28.72 23.41
C GLY A 341 3.45 -28.67 24.13
N THR A 342 2.39 -28.22 23.45
CA THR A 342 1.00 -28.31 23.91
C THR A 342 0.18 -29.13 22.91
N LEU A 343 -1.06 -29.48 23.25
CA LEU A 343 -1.95 -30.15 22.31
C LEU A 343 -2.24 -29.21 21.12
N GLN A 344 -1.99 -29.71 19.91
CA GLN A 344 -2.30 -29.07 18.64
C GLN A 344 -3.40 -29.86 17.91
N GLN A 345 -4.04 -29.25 16.93
CA GLN A 345 -5.05 -29.90 16.08
C GLN A 345 -4.83 -29.56 14.61
N VAL A 346 -5.12 -30.51 13.73
CA VAL A 346 -5.25 -30.27 12.28
C VAL A 346 -6.65 -29.80 11.99
N ASN A 347 -6.78 -28.83 11.09
CA ASN A 347 -8.05 -28.34 10.58
C ASN A 347 -8.06 -28.43 9.07
N LEU A 348 -9.03 -29.16 8.52
CA LEU A 348 -9.37 -29.18 7.10
C LEU A 348 -10.49 -28.18 6.85
N LEU A 349 -10.36 -27.32 5.84
CA LEU A 349 -11.31 -26.25 5.59
C LEU A 349 -12.00 -26.39 4.23
N LEU A 350 -13.31 -26.19 4.24
CA LEU A 350 -14.11 -25.97 3.03
C LEU A 350 -14.36 -24.46 2.89
N GLU A 351 -13.73 -23.83 1.90
CA GLU A 351 -13.95 -22.42 1.55
C GLU A 351 -15.13 -22.29 0.56
N ALA A 352 -16.36 -22.50 1.06
CA ALA A 352 -17.59 -22.39 0.27
C ALA A 352 -18.45 -21.18 0.67
N GLY A 353 -17.85 -20.14 1.26
CA GLY A 353 -18.55 -18.91 1.61
C GLY A 353 -19.10 -18.20 0.39
N GLU A 354 -20.34 -17.70 0.47
CA GLU A 354 -20.97 -16.88 -0.58
C GLU A 354 -21.20 -17.60 -1.93
N THR A 355 -21.09 -18.93 -1.97
CA THR A 355 -21.35 -19.73 -3.17
C THR A 355 -22.83 -20.05 -3.34
N ARG A 356 -23.30 -20.08 -4.59
CA ARG A 356 -24.69 -20.46 -4.93
C ARG A 356 -24.86 -21.95 -5.17
N THR A 357 -23.79 -22.60 -5.62
CA THR A 357 -23.72 -24.03 -5.87
C THR A 357 -22.99 -24.76 -4.76
N VAL A 358 -23.26 -26.07 -4.70
CA VAL A 358 -22.55 -26.99 -3.84
C VAL A 358 -21.06 -26.97 -4.20
N LYS A 359 -20.24 -26.80 -3.17
CA LYS A 359 -18.79 -26.90 -3.22
C LYS A 359 -18.35 -28.13 -2.45
N GLU A 360 -17.30 -28.74 -2.96
CA GLU A 360 -16.75 -29.99 -2.47
C GLU A 360 -15.23 -29.91 -2.51
N ILE A 361 -14.58 -30.34 -1.44
CA ILE A 361 -13.13 -30.58 -1.39
C ILE A 361 -12.86 -31.95 -0.77
N ASN A 362 -11.99 -32.71 -1.42
CA ASN A 362 -11.60 -34.06 -1.05
C ASN A 362 -10.18 -34.04 -0.51
N TYR A 363 -9.97 -34.74 0.60
CA TYR A 363 -8.68 -34.93 1.27
C TYR A 363 -8.44 -36.42 1.49
N ASP A 364 -7.37 -36.98 0.93
CA ASP A 364 -7.02 -38.40 1.02
C ASP A 364 -5.61 -38.59 1.60
N ASN A 365 -5.32 -39.76 2.17
CA ASN A 365 -4.02 -40.15 2.74
C ASN A 365 -3.46 -39.09 3.71
N ILE A 366 -4.26 -38.74 4.71
CA ILE A 366 -3.96 -37.64 5.64
C ILE A 366 -3.05 -38.16 6.76
N GLU A 367 -1.75 -37.92 6.60
CA GLU A 367 -0.71 -38.48 7.47
C GLU A 367 0.07 -37.37 8.17
N ILE A 368 0.35 -37.58 9.45
CA ILE A 368 1.28 -36.73 10.21
C ILE A 368 2.54 -37.48 10.53
N SER A 369 3.65 -36.80 10.31
CA SER A 369 4.98 -37.25 10.66
C SER A 369 5.65 -36.27 11.61
N VAL A 370 6.36 -36.80 12.61
CA VAL A 370 7.19 -36.01 13.51
C VAL A 370 8.65 -36.10 13.06
N LEU A 371 9.24 -34.95 12.77
CA LEU A 371 10.59 -34.80 12.25
C LEU A 371 11.52 -34.23 13.34
N PRO A 372 12.62 -34.91 13.69
CA PRO A 372 13.48 -34.49 14.78
C PRO A 372 14.36 -33.30 14.38
N LEU A 373 14.60 -32.40 15.34
CA LEU A 373 15.53 -31.28 15.20
C LEU A 373 16.99 -31.79 15.22
N ILE A 374 17.77 -31.37 14.24
CA ILE A 374 19.22 -31.64 14.14
C ILE A 374 20.01 -30.46 14.66
N TYR A 375 19.63 -29.25 14.24
CA TYR A 375 20.35 -28.03 14.52
C TYR A 375 19.38 -26.85 14.64
N SER A 376 19.66 -25.91 15.53
CA SER A 376 18.95 -24.65 15.60
C SER A 376 19.90 -23.54 16.03
N SER A 377 19.80 -22.38 15.38
CA SER A 377 20.50 -21.16 15.74
C SER A 377 19.67 -19.94 15.35
N THR A 378 20.21 -18.77 15.63
CA THR A 378 19.66 -17.49 15.19
C THR A 378 20.64 -16.79 14.28
N ALA A 379 20.14 -16.15 13.24
CA ALA A 379 20.95 -15.35 12.31
C ALA A 379 20.37 -13.94 12.18
N SER A 380 21.18 -12.99 11.70
CA SER A 380 20.75 -11.61 11.40
C SER A 380 21.38 -11.17 10.10
N LEU A 381 20.61 -10.51 9.25
CA LEU A 381 21.11 -10.03 7.96
C LEU A 381 22.15 -8.92 8.16
N PRO A 382 23.18 -8.84 7.28
CA PRO A 382 24.15 -7.77 7.32
C PRO A 382 23.47 -6.44 6.95
N LEU A 383 23.87 -5.37 7.65
CA LEU A 383 23.30 -4.04 7.47
C LEU A 383 23.64 -3.48 6.08
N ILE A 384 22.63 -3.08 5.32
CA ILE A 384 22.78 -2.37 4.05
C ILE A 384 22.71 -0.88 4.38
N THR A 385 23.87 -0.28 4.66
CA THR A 385 23.98 1.09 5.20
C THR A 385 23.52 2.18 4.23
N GLN A 386 23.14 3.33 4.79
CA GLN A 386 22.87 4.54 4.03
C GLN A 386 24.07 4.92 3.17
N LYS A 387 23.80 5.39 1.95
CA LYS A 387 24.83 5.86 1.02
C LYS A 387 24.59 7.31 0.64
N ASN A 388 25.59 8.15 0.84
CA ASN A 388 25.59 9.55 0.43
C ASN A 388 26.44 9.70 -0.83
N ILE A 389 25.87 10.32 -1.87
CA ILE A 389 26.50 10.48 -3.18
C ILE A 389 26.46 11.95 -3.54
N VAL A 390 27.64 12.56 -3.66
CA VAL A 390 27.77 13.93 -4.17
C VAL A 390 27.63 13.90 -5.69
N LEU A 391 26.69 14.68 -6.22
CA LEU A 391 26.42 14.76 -7.65
C LEU A 391 27.56 15.50 -8.35
N LYS A 392 28.12 14.85 -9.39
CA LYS A 392 29.19 15.43 -10.20
C LYS A 392 28.69 16.34 -11.32
N ASN A 393 27.45 16.14 -11.74
CA ASN A 393 26.80 16.87 -12.81
C ASN A 393 25.34 17.12 -12.40
N LYS A 394 24.69 18.06 -13.08
CA LYS A 394 23.23 18.19 -13.01
C LYS A 394 22.57 16.89 -13.46
N ILE A 395 21.59 16.41 -12.70
CA ILE A 395 20.76 15.25 -13.04
C ILE A 395 19.32 15.72 -13.32
N GLU A 396 18.65 15.04 -14.25
CA GLU A 396 17.26 15.35 -14.60
C GLU A 396 16.30 14.22 -14.19
N ARG A 397 16.81 12.99 -14.07
CA ARG A 397 15.98 11.82 -13.80
C ARG A 397 16.64 10.89 -12.78
N LEU A 398 15.86 10.56 -11.75
CA LEU A 398 16.15 9.49 -10.82
C LEU A 398 15.21 8.32 -11.10
N GLN A 399 15.75 7.14 -11.40
CA GLN A 399 14.97 5.93 -11.62
C GLN A 399 15.35 4.85 -10.60
N VAL A 400 14.35 4.13 -10.10
CA VAL A 400 14.53 2.93 -9.29
C VAL A 400 13.92 1.74 -10.03
N SER A 401 14.67 0.64 -10.08
CA SER A 401 14.30 -0.61 -10.73
C SER A 401 14.31 -1.73 -9.70
N LEU A 402 13.16 -2.39 -9.53
CA LEU A 402 12.96 -3.51 -8.62
C LEU A 402 12.96 -4.81 -9.41
N LEU A 403 13.86 -5.73 -9.09
CA LEU A 403 13.89 -7.06 -9.70
C LEU A 403 12.59 -7.81 -9.38
N GLN A 404 12.02 -8.52 -10.35
CA GLN A 404 10.88 -9.39 -10.15
C GLN A 404 11.30 -10.58 -9.31
N THR A 405 10.55 -10.83 -8.25
CA THR A 405 10.71 -11.97 -7.36
C THR A 405 9.61 -12.98 -7.63
N ASP A 406 9.84 -14.22 -7.22
CA ASP A 406 8.87 -15.31 -7.25
C ASP A 406 8.86 -15.94 -5.86
N THR A 407 8.21 -15.24 -4.93
CA THR A 407 8.06 -15.65 -3.53
C THR A 407 6.61 -16.00 -3.24
N GLU A 408 6.35 -16.63 -2.12
CA GLU A 408 4.99 -16.87 -1.59
C GLU A 408 4.17 -15.58 -1.35
N LEU A 409 4.81 -14.41 -1.32
CA LEU A 409 4.16 -13.11 -1.19
C LEU A 409 3.93 -12.42 -2.54
N ASP A 410 4.50 -12.94 -3.62
CA ASP A 410 4.22 -12.54 -4.99
C ASP A 410 3.02 -13.34 -5.51
N MET A 411 2.19 -12.70 -6.31
CA MET A 411 0.94 -13.30 -6.75
C MET A 411 0.57 -12.82 -8.15
N ASN A 412 0.08 -13.75 -8.97
CA ASN A 412 -0.35 -13.45 -10.33
C ASN A 412 -1.59 -14.28 -10.71
N GLU A 413 -2.72 -13.60 -10.72
CA GLU A 413 -4.01 -14.17 -11.10
C GLU A 413 -4.26 -14.05 -12.58
N THR A 414 -4.56 -15.20 -13.18
CA THR A 414 -4.90 -15.34 -14.59
C THR A 414 -6.12 -16.26 -14.70
N PRO A 415 -6.78 -16.34 -15.86
CA PRO A 415 -7.89 -17.28 -16.08
C PRO A 415 -7.59 -18.75 -15.75
N ASN A 416 -6.32 -19.14 -15.65
CA ASN A 416 -5.91 -20.50 -15.29
C ASN A 416 -5.68 -20.70 -13.78
N SER A 417 -5.60 -19.63 -12.99
CA SER A 417 -5.26 -19.66 -11.57
C SER A 417 -6.42 -20.17 -10.69
N ASN A 418 -7.68 -19.93 -11.13
CA ASN A 418 -8.91 -20.36 -10.44
C ASN A 418 -9.04 -19.90 -8.96
N SER A 419 -8.34 -18.84 -8.53
CA SER A 419 -8.43 -18.31 -7.16
C SER A 419 -9.61 -17.35 -6.94
N LEU A 420 -10.19 -16.85 -8.03
CA LEU A 420 -11.39 -16.00 -8.05
C LEU A 420 -12.67 -16.86 -8.09
N PHE A 421 -13.84 -16.29 -7.78
CA PHE A 421 -15.08 -17.06 -7.77
C PHE A 421 -15.39 -17.70 -9.14
N PRO A 422 -15.79 -18.98 -9.22
CA PRO A 422 -16.10 -19.59 -10.51
C PRO A 422 -17.39 -19.06 -11.13
N GLU A 423 -18.29 -18.51 -10.31
CA GLU A 423 -19.63 -18.08 -10.70
C GLU A 423 -19.82 -16.58 -10.49
N SER A 424 -20.80 -16.02 -11.19
CA SER A 424 -21.20 -14.63 -11.02
C SER A 424 -21.95 -14.39 -9.71
N LEU A 425 -21.63 -13.30 -9.02
CA LEU A 425 -22.23 -12.92 -7.74
C LEU A 425 -22.71 -11.47 -7.77
N ASN A 426 -24.03 -11.26 -7.61
CA ASN A 426 -24.57 -9.93 -7.40
C ASN A 426 -24.52 -9.57 -5.90
N CYS A 427 -23.67 -8.61 -5.50
CA CYS A 427 -23.66 -8.08 -4.12
C CYS A 427 -24.48 -6.81 -3.93
N ASP A 428 -25.26 -6.40 -4.93
CA ASP A 428 -26.25 -5.34 -4.70
C ASP A 428 -27.37 -5.90 -3.81
N GLN A 429 -27.43 -5.41 -2.57
CA GLN A 429 -28.42 -5.84 -1.58
C GLN A 429 -29.82 -5.29 -1.85
N TRP A 430 -29.94 -4.29 -2.74
CA TRP A 430 -31.20 -3.59 -3.01
C TRP A 430 -31.79 -3.95 -4.37
N ASN A 431 -30.95 -4.27 -5.36
CA ASN A 431 -31.40 -4.56 -6.72
C ASN A 431 -31.17 -6.02 -7.13
N ASN A 432 -32.22 -6.64 -7.67
CA ASN A 432 -32.17 -7.98 -8.29
C ASN A 432 -31.81 -7.92 -9.77
N GLY A 433 -30.88 -7.04 -10.15
CA GLY A 433 -30.42 -6.93 -11.53
C GLY A 433 -29.65 -8.16 -12.02
N LYS A 434 -29.15 -8.09 -13.25
CA LYS A 434 -28.45 -9.20 -13.90
C LYS A 434 -26.96 -9.01 -13.78
N THR A 435 -26.26 -10.10 -13.51
CA THR A 435 -24.81 -10.16 -13.55
C THR A 435 -24.31 -11.36 -14.34
N ILE A 436 -23.14 -11.22 -14.94
CA ILE A 436 -22.48 -12.25 -15.74
C ILE A 436 -20.99 -12.19 -15.44
N LYS A 437 -20.40 -13.35 -15.16
CA LYS A 437 -18.97 -13.61 -15.16
C LYS A 437 -18.66 -14.66 -16.21
N GLN A 438 -17.68 -14.40 -17.06
CA GLN A 438 -17.16 -15.37 -18.01
C GLN A 438 -15.65 -15.42 -17.90
N VAL A 439 -15.11 -16.60 -17.64
CA VAL A 439 -13.67 -16.87 -17.67
C VAL A 439 -13.33 -17.32 -19.09
N THR A 440 -12.53 -16.52 -19.80
CA THR A 440 -12.07 -16.83 -21.16
C THR A 440 -10.55 -16.87 -21.20
N LYS A 441 -9.97 -17.34 -22.31
CA LYS A 441 -8.51 -17.27 -22.52
C LYS A 441 -7.97 -15.83 -22.49
N ASP A 442 -8.82 -14.84 -22.78
CA ASP A 442 -8.44 -13.43 -22.83
C ASP A 442 -8.51 -12.73 -21.46
N GLY A 443 -9.17 -13.33 -20.47
CA GLY A 443 -9.36 -12.75 -19.14
C GLY A 443 -10.69 -13.11 -18.48
N PHE A 444 -10.96 -12.42 -17.37
CA PHE A 444 -12.22 -12.44 -16.65
C PHE A 444 -13.11 -11.31 -17.16
N LEU A 445 -14.20 -11.66 -17.84
CA LEU A 445 -15.21 -10.73 -18.31
C LEU A 445 -16.31 -10.58 -17.24
N TYR A 446 -16.50 -9.36 -16.76
CA TYR A 446 -17.57 -9.00 -15.83
C TYR A 446 -18.60 -8.12 -16.53
N GLN A 447 -19.87 -8.47 -16.39
CA GLN A 447 -20.99 -7.64 -16.85
C GLN A 447 -22.06 -7.49 -15.77
N SER A 448 -22.66 -6.31 -15.72
CA SER A 448 -23.76 -6.02 -14.81
C SER A 448 -24.78 -5.08 -15.43
N GLN A 449 -26.05 -5.26 -15.03
CA GLN A 449 -27.18 -4.41 -15.39
C GLN A 449 -28.10 -4.24 -14.18
N ASN A 450 -28.21 -3.00 -13.68
CA ASN A 450 -28.92 -2.67 -12.43
C ASN A 450 -28.49 -3.56 -11.24
N ALA A 451 -27.19 -3.84 -11.16
CA ALA A 451 -26.60 -4.79 -10.23
C ALA A 451 -25.12 -4.46 -10.02
N SER A 452 -24.53 -5.08 -9.00
CA SER A 452 -23.10 -5.03 -8.73
C SER A 452 -22.53 -6.44 -8.80
N GLU A 453 -21.92 -6.77 -9.93
CA GLU A 453 -21.18 -8.02 -10.06
C GLU A 453 -19.91 -7.94 -9.21
N CYS A 454 -19.69 -8.93 -8.36
CA CYS A 454 -18.55 -8.95 -7.45
C CYS A 454 -17.67 -10.16 -7.64
N ASP A 455 -16.43 -9.98 -7.26
CA ASP A 455 -15.47 -11.05 -7.13
C ASP A 455 -14.56 -10.80 -5.94
N ILE A 456 -13.98 -11.87 -5.40
CA ILE A 456 -13.05 -11.78 -4.28
C ILE A 456 -11.82 -12.60 -4.55
N LEU A 457 -10.72 -12.13 -3.99
CA LEU A 457 -9.46 -12.82 -3.98
C LEU A 457 -8.91 -12.89 -2.56
N ASN A 458 -8.68 -14.11 -2.09
CA ASN A 458 -8.22 -14.37 -0.74
C ASN A 458 -6.70 -14.20 -0.63
N LEU A 459 -6.28 -13.26 0.21
CA LEU A 459 -4.88 -12.89 0.44
C LEU A 459 -4.51 -13.02 1.94
N ARG A 460 -5.10 -14.01 2.64
CA ARG A 460 -4.94 -14.20 4.10
C ARG A 460 -3.50 -14.45 4.58
N HIS A 461 -2.60 -14.87 3.70
CA HIS A 461 -1.21 -15.15 4.03
C HIS A 461 -0.31 -13.89 4.03
N LEU A 462 -0.78 -12.78 3.47
CA LEU A 462 0.03 -11.57 3.34
C LEU A 462 0.19 -10.84 4.68
N PRO A 463 1.41 -10.59 5.17
CA PRO A 463 1.63 -9.86 6.42
C PRO A 463 1.36 -8.35 6.28
N HIS A 464 0.92 -7.72 7.37
CA HIS A 464 0.78 -6.25 7.47
C HIS A 464 2.11 -5.53 7.72
N SER A 465 3.25 -6.23 7.72
CA SER A 465 4.59 -5.65 7.88
C SER A 465 5.17 -5.05 6.58
N LEU A 466 4.55 -5.36 5.44
CA LEU A 466 4.99 -4.98 4.10
C LEU A 466 3.98 -4.06 3.41
N ASN A 467 4.47 -3.32 2.42
CA ASN A 467 3.64 -2.60 1.47
C ASN A 467 3.57 -3.34 0.13
N TYR A 468 2.44 -3.26 -0.56
CA TYR A 468 2.18 -4.03 -1.77
C TYR A 468 1.84 -3.14 -2.95
N LEU A 469 2.37 -3.48 -4.13
CA LEU A 469 1.91 -2.96 -5.40
C LEU A 469 0.93 -3.94 -6.01
N ILE A 470 -0.30 -3.49 -6.25
CA ILE A 470 -1.35 -4.25 -6.93
C ILE A 470 -1.51 -3.69 -8.32
N SER A 471 -1.32 -4.52 -9.34
CA SER A 471 -1.41 -4.14 -10.75
C SER A 471 -2.50 -4.91 -11.45
N PHE A 472 -3.26 -4.20 -12.28
CA PHE A 472 -4.40 -4.71 -13.02
C PHE A 472 -4.14 -4.55 -14.52
N ASP A 473 -4.03 -5.66 -15.26
CA ASP A 473 -4.07 -5.62 -16.73
C ASP A 473 -5.54 -5.62 -17.17
N TYR A 474 -6.11 -4.43 -17.20
CA TYR A 474 -7.55 -4.22 -17.36
C TYR A 474 -7.89 -3.53 -18.68
N ARG A 475 -9.02 -3.91 -19.29
CA ARG A 475 -9.59 -3.27 -20.49
C ARG A 475 -11.00 -2.81 -20.22
N PHE A 476 -11.19 -1.50 -20.24
CA PHE A 476 -12.52 -0.88 -20.19
C PHE A 476 -13.28 -1.19 -21.48
N GLN A 477 -14.53 -1.65 -21.37
CA GLN A 477 -15.40 -1.83 -22.55
C GLN A 477 -16.57 -0.86 -22.52
N LYS A 478 -17.36 -0.83 -21.44
CA LYS A 478 -18.59 -0.01 -21.38
C LYS A 478 -19.01 0.29 -19.94
N GLY A 479 -19.64 1.45 -19.72
CA GLY A 479 -20.28 1.81 -18.45
C GLY A 479 -19.31 2.38 -17.43
N LEU A 480 -19.40 1.90 -16.19
CA LEU A 480 -18.50 2.28 -15.09
C LEU A 480 -17.24 1.41 -15.12
N THR A 481 -16.14 1.91 -14.58
CA THR A 481 -14.94 1.09 -14.36
C THR A 481 -15.08 0.31 -13.04
N PRO A 482 -14.37 -0.83 -12.89
CA PRO A 482 -14.40 -1.61 -11.67
C PRO A 482 -13.91 -0.80 -10.46
N THR A 483 -14.51 -1.06 -9.31
CA THR A 483 -14.02 -0.57 -8.01
C THR A 483 -13.33 -1.71 -7.31
N VAL A 484 -12.19 -1.43 -6.69
CA VAL A 484 -11.45 -2.40 -5.92
C VAL A 484 -11.44 -1.96 -4.45
N CYS A 485 -11.67 -2.92 -3.56
CA CYS A 485 -11.46 -2.75 -2.13
C CYS A 485 -10.44 -3.78 -1.66
N LEU A 486 -9.33 -3.34 -1.07
CA LEU A 486 -8.45 -4.23 -0.33
C LEU A 486 -8.89 -4.21 1.13
N GLU A 487 -9.70 -5.19 1.53
CA GLU A 487 -10.14 -5.37 2.91
C GLU A 487 -8.98 -5.93 3.74
N ASN A 488 -8.71 -5.27 4.86
CA ASN A 488 -7.85 -5.76 5.91
C ASN A 488 -8.59 -6.80 6.75
N HIS A 489 -8.06 -8.02 6.84
CA HIS A 489 -8.77 -9.12 7.48
C HIS A 489 -8.94 -8.93 9.00
N SER A 490 -7.97 -8.27 9.63
CA SER A 490 -7.98 -7.97 11.07
C SER A 490 -9.00 -6.88 11.43
N SER A 491 -9.00 -5.78 10.67
CA SER A 491 -9.86 -4.62 10.97
C SER A 491 -11.19 -4.59 10.22
N ARG A 492 -11.38 -5.44 9.21
CA ARG A 492 -12.54 -5.46 8.29
C ARG A 492 -12.77 -4.16 7.52
N ARG A 493 -11.75 -3.31 7.45
CA ARG A 493 -11.77 -2.04 6.73
C ARG A 493 -11.20 -2.20 5.32
N CYS A 494 -11.78 -1.51 4.34
CA CYS A 494 -11.12 -1.29 3.04
C CYS A 494 -9.94 -0.33 3.22
N ASP A 495 -8.72 -0.86 3.31
CA ASP A 495 -7.48 -0.07 3.36
C ASP A 495 -7.23 0.66 2.04
N ILE A 496 -7.69 0.06 0.94
CA ILE A 496 -7.81 0.70 -0.37
C ILE A 496 -9.27 0.61 -0.78
N HIS A 497 -9.84 1.70 -1.27
CA HIS A 497 -11.15 1.70 -1.91
C HIS A 497 -11.13 2.69 -3.07
N GLU A 498 -10.81 2.18 -4.26
CA GLU A 498 -10.51 3.02 -5.41
C GLU A 498 -11.16 2.47 -6.68
N ARG A 499 -11.48 3.37 -7.61
CA ARG A 499 -12.04 3.01 -8.91
C ARG A 499 -10.96 3.04 -9.96
N LEU A 500 -10.85 1.98 -10.75
CA LEU A 500 -9.85 1.89 -11.82
C LEU A 500 -10.08 2.97 -12.89
N LEU A 501 -9.01 3.38 -13.57
CA LEU A 501 -9.05 4.39 -14.61
C LEU A 501 -9.57 3.80 -15.94
N LYS A 502 -10.10 4.67 -16.80
CA LYS A 502 -10.46 4.31 -18.19
C LYS A 502 -9.21 4.29 -19.07
N THR A 503 -8.45 3.21 -19.03
CA THR A 503 -7.28 3.00 -19.89
C THR A 503 -7.18 1.54 -20.35
N ASN A 504 -6.38 1.32 -21.40
CA ASN A 504 -6.00 0.01 -21.92
C ASN A 504 -4.57 -0.39 -21.55
N GLN A 505 -3.96 0.34 -20.61
CA GLN A 505 -2.64 0.04 -20.06
C GLN A 505 -2.79 -0.64 -18.70
N ILE A 506 -1.71 -1.30 -18.26
CA ILE A 506 -1.60 -1.82 -16.90
C ILE A 506 -1.66 -0.63 -15.93
N GLN A 507 -2.51 -0.74 -14.93
CA GLN A 507 -2.64 0.26 -13.88
C GLN A 507 -2.16 -0.35 -12.58
N SER A 508 -1.47 0.42 -11.76
CA SER A 508 -1.00 -0.03 -10.46
C SER A 508 -1.47 0.93 -9.37
N LEU A 509 -1.72 0.37 -8.19
CA LEU A 509 -2.01 1.09 -6.96
C LEU A 509 -1.16 0.52 -5.84
N ILE A 510 -0.89 1.33 -4.82
CA ILE A 510 -0.04 0.96 -3.69
C ILE A 510 -0.92 0.78 -2.46
N GLN A 511 -0.80 -0.37 -1.80
CA GLN A 511 -1.20 -0.58 -0.42
C GLN A 511 -0.14 0.10 0.46
N PRO A 512 -0.48 1.16 1.23
CA PRO A 512 0.51 1.93 1.97
C PRO A 512 0.44 1.73 3.49
N ILE A 513 -0.47 0.89 3.99
CA ILE A 513 -0.72 0.70 5.42
C ILE A 513 0.10 -0.48 5.92
N ALA A 514 1.22 -0.21 6.60
CA ALA A 514 2.00 -1.24 7.27
C ALA A 514 1.79 -1.11 8.78
N ASN A 515 1.20 -2.13 9.41
CA ASN A 515 0.93 -2.18 10.85
C ASN A 515 1.31 -3.55 11.42
N LEU A 516 2.43 -3.60 12.14
CA LEU A 516 2.95 -4.81 12.77
C LEU A 516 2.06 -5.38 13.89
N SER A 517 1.11 -4.58 14.41
CA SER A 517 0.19 -5.01 15.46
C SER A 517 -1.03 -5.76 14.92
N GLU A 518 -1.30 -5.68 13.62
CA GLU A 518 -2.43 -6.35 12.98
C GLU A 518 -2.04 -7.77 12.56
N ALA A 519 -2.93 -8.73 12.79
CA ALA A 519 -2.74 -10.10 12.33
C ALA A 519 -2.74 -10.15 10.79
N PRO A 520 -1.91 -11.01 10.14
CA PRO A 520 -1.83 -11.13 8.69
C PRO A 520 -3.18 -11.32 7.99
N GLY A 521 -3.27 -10.79 6.77
CA GLY A 521 -4.29 -11.16 5.81
C GLY A 521 -5.05 -9.98 5.20
N PHE A 522 -5.26 -10.07 3.89
CA PHE A 522 -6.13 -9.20 3.14
C PHE A 522 -7.20 -9.98 2.36
N THR A 523 -8.21 -9.28 1.85
CA THR A 523 -9.12 -9.79 0.83
C THR A 523 -9.31 -8.70 -0.22
N LEU A 524 -8.99 -9.00 -1.48
CA LEU A 524 -9.21 -8.06 -2.57
C LEU A 524 -10.60 -8.30 -3.17
N HIS A 525 -11.49 -7.33 -2.98
CA HIS A 525 -12.82 -7.30 -3.56
C HIS A 525 -12.80 -6.49 -4.86
N ILE A 526 -13.51 -6.98 -5.87
CA ILE A 526 -13.66 -6.34 -7.16
C ILE A 526 -15.16 -6.16 -7.41
N TYR A 527 -15.59 -4.93 -7.70
CA TYR A 527 -16.99 -4.58 -7.93
C TYR A 527 -17.16 -3.98 -9.32
N ASN A 528 -17.93 -4.67 -10.16
CA ASN A 528 -18.34 -4.22 -11.48
C ASN A 528 -19.79 -3.72 -11.43
N GLN A 529 -19.96 -2.43 -11.12
CA GLN A 529 -21.25 -1.82 -10.82
C GLN A 529 -21.98 -1.26 -12.04
N SER A 530 -23.30 -1.40 -12.04
CA SER A 530 -24.22 -0.82 -13.02
C SER A 530 -25.47 -0.27 -12.31
N PHE A 531 -25.96 0.89 -12.77
CA PHE A 531 -27.17 1.51 -12.26
C PHE A 531 -28.25 1.61 -13.36
N GLY A 532 -29.47 1.19 -13.03
CA GLY A 532 -30.59 1.16 -13.97
C GLY A 532 -30.32 0.27 -15.17
N ASN A 533 -30.87 0.62 -16.33
CA ASN A 533 -30.82 -0.25 -17.51
C ASN A 533 -29.48 -0.21 -18.26
N ARG A 534 -28.49 0.57 -17.80
CA ARG A 534 -27.20 0.74 -18.49
C ARG A 534 -26.25 -0.42 -18.18
N ILE A 535 -25.88 -1.20 -19.18
CA ILE A 535 -24.92 -2.30 -19.00
C ILE A 535 -23.51 -1.73 -18.75
N THR A 536 -22.86 -2.23 -17.71
CA THR A 536 -21.42 -2.09 -17.48
C THR A 536 -20.71 -3.38 -17.88
N SER A 537 -19.62 -3.30 -18.63
CA SER A 537 -18.83 -4.45 -19.11
C SER A 537 -17.35 -4.13 -19.05
N ASN A 538 -16.57 -5.02 -18.45
CA ASN A 538 -15.16 -4.83 -18.18
C ASN A 538 -14.40 -6.16 -18.24
N LEU A 539 -13.20 -6.15 -18.82
CA LEU A 539 -12.33 -7.31 -18.94
C LEU A 539 -11.08 -7.11 -18.08
N ILE A 540 -10.80 -8.03 -17.17
CA ILE A 540 -9.54 -8.09 -16.40
C ILE A 540 -8.74 -9.28 -16.92
N LYS A 541 -7.58 -9.03 -17.55
CA LYS A 541 -6.72 -10.08 -18.09
C LYS A 541 -5.92 -10.77 -17.00
N SER A 542 -5.34 -9.98 -16.11
CA SER A 542 -4.63 -10.47 -14.94
C SER A 542 -4.63 -9.46 -13.80
N ILE A 543 -4.40 -9.97 -12.60
CA ILE A 543 -4.15 -9.18 -11.39
C ILE A 543 -2.82 -9.68 -10.83
N SER A 544 -1.86 -8.80 -10.65
CA SER A 544 -0.59 -9.16 -10.02
C SER A 544 -0.39 -8.35 -8.75
N LEU A 545 0.06 -8.99 -7.68
CA LEU A 545 0.39 -8.36 -6.41
C LEU A 545 1.82 -8.73 -6.05
N ARG A 546 2.57 -7.77 -5.53
CA ARG A 546 3.92 -8.01 -5.00
C ARG A 546 4.33 -7.01 -3.93
N PRO A 547 5.23 -7.37 -2.99
CA PRO A 547 5.78 -6.41 -2.05
C PRO A 547 6.63 -5.34 -2.75
N ILE A 548 6.65 -4.13 -2.20
CA ILE A 548 7.53 -3.03 -2.63
C ILE A 548 8.16 -2.35 -1.41
N PRO A 549 9.43 -1.89 -1.51
CA PRO A 549 10.12 -1.19 -0.43
C PRO A 549 9.70 0.28 -0.40
N LEU A 550 8.45 0.55 0.01
CA LEU A 550 7.83 1.87 -0.10
C LEU A 550 8.52 2.91 0.79
N GLN A 551 8.88 2.55 2.02
CA GLN A 551 9.51 3.46 2.96
C GLN A 551 10.91 3.84 2.47
N PHE A 552 11.69 2.85 2.01
CA PHE A 552 12.97 3.08 1.36
C PHE A 552 12.86 4.05 0.18
N LEU A 553 11.85 3.88 -0.69
CA LEU A 553 11.64 4.78 -1.83
C LEU A 553 11.33 6.21 -1.36
N GLN A 554 10.41 6.38 -0.40
CA GLN A 554 9.98 7.69 0.10
C GLN A 554 11.10 8.44 0.85
N ASP A 555 12.01 7.71 1.50
CA ASP A 555 13.12 8.28 2.27
C ASP A 555 14.35 8.64 1.42
N ILE A 556 14.38 8.26 0.14
CA ILE A 556 15.38 8.80 -0.80
C ILE A 556 15.23 10.31 -0.84
N SER A 557 16.33 11.02 -0.60
CA SER A 557 16.33 12.47 -0.50
C SER A 557 17.52 13.11 -1.21
N LEU A 558 17.34 14.34 -1.65
CA LEU A 558 18.36 15.18 -2.24
C LEU A 558 18.52 16.42 -1.37
N SER A 559 19.72 16.61 -0.82
CA SER A 559 20.07 17.77 -0.01
C SER A 559 20.87 18.77 -0.84
N SER A 560 20.37 20.01 -0.92
CA SER A 560 21.13 21.13 -1.50
C SER A 560 22.08 21.76 -0.50
N LEU A 561 23.26 22.19 -0.95
CA LEU A 561 24.15 23.06 -0.18
C LEU A 561 23.73 24.51 -0.39
N SER A 562 23.23 25.18 0.65
CA SER A 562 23.08 26.64 0.64
C SER A 562 23.66 27.24 1.91
N THR A 563 24.54 28.22 1.75
CA THR A 563 25.22 28.96 2.83
C THR A 563 24.54 30.29 3.19
N ASP A 564 23.37 30.56 2.65
CA ASP A 564 22.72 31.88 2.78
C ASP A 564 21.89 32.01 4.06
N SER A 565 21.86 33.24 4.58
CA SER A 565 21.05 33.64 5.75
C SER A 565 19.58 33.34 5.51
N SER A 566 18.92 32.68 6.47
CA SER A 566 17.49 32.38 6.38
C SER A 566 16.63 33.65 6.32
N PRO A 567 15.70 33.78 5.36
CA PRO A 567 14.82 34.94 5.26
C PRO A 567 13.80 34.95 6.39
N THR A 568 13.32 36.14 6.78
CA THR A 568 12.29 36.32 7.82
C THR A 568 11.12 37.18 7.34
N ILE A 569 9.88 36.77 7.65
CA ILE A 569 8.68 37.57 7.38
C ILE A 569 8.54 38.59 8.51
N THR A 570 8.61 39.88 8.20
CA THR A 570 8.39 40.95 9.19
C THR A 570 6.93 41.33 9.31
N ASN A 571 6.19 41.32 8.21
CA ASN A 571 4.76 41.58 8.20
C ASN A 571 4.09 40.83 7.04
N SER A 572 2.88 40.33 7.28
CA SER A 572 2.02 39.78 6.22
C SER A 572 0.57 40.13 6.48
N THR A 573 -0.22 40.28 5.42
CA THR A 573 -1.67 40.48 5.51
C THR A 573 -2.42 39.67 4.46
N HIS A 574 -3.66 39.30 4.79
CA HIS A 574 -4.59 38.65 3.86
C HIS A 574 -5.96 39.35 3.93
N PRO A 575 -6.12 40.51 3.28
CA PRO A 575 -7.33 41.31 3.37
C PRO A 575 -8.52 40.72 2.59
N TYR A 576 -8.25 39.99 1.51
CA TYR A 576 -9.28 39.40 0.65
C TYR A 576 -8.84 38.01 0.16
N PRO A 577 -9.77 37.08 -0.14
CA PRO A 577 -9.44 35.72 -0.59
C PRO A 577 -8.46 35.62 -1.77
N PHE A 578 -8.40 36.66 -2.62
CA PHE A 578 -7.57 36.72 -3.81
C PHE A 578 -6.28 37.57 -3.65
N LEU A 579 -6.04 38.16 -2.47
CA LEU A 579 -4.98 39.15 -2.25
C LEU A 579 -4.22 38.89 -0.94
N TYR A 580 -2.89 38.90 -1.04
CA TYR A 580 -1.99 38.88 0.09
C TYR A 580 -0.87 39.92 -0.06
N THR A 581 -0.34 40.40 1.05
CA THR A 581 0.87 41.22 1.08
C THR A 581 1.88 40.62 2.05
N ALA A 582 3.18 40.71 1.72
CA ALA A 582 4.25 40.23 2.59
C ALA A 582 5.48 41.14 2.48
N ASN A 583 6.09 41.46 3.63
CA ASN A 583 7.38 42.12 3.73
C ASN A 583 8.38 41.12 4.31
N ILE A 584 9.50 40.92 3.62
CA ILE A 584 10.50 39.90 3.91
C ILE A 584 11.87 40.58 4.04
N GLU A 585 12.56 40.28 5.14
CA GLU A 585 13.91 40.76 5.43
C GLU A 585 14.93 39.62 5.38
N GLY A 586 16.05 39.91 4.71
CA GLY A 586 17.23 39.04 4.61
C GLY A 586 17.10 37.87 3.64
N GLY A 587 18.18 37.58 2.92
CA GLY A 587 18.49 36.26 2.34
C GLY A 587 17.74 35.77 1.09
N GLN A 588 18.33 34.77 0.42
CA GLN A 588 17.67 33.93 -0.58
C GLN A 588 16.82 32.84 0.11
N GLY A 589 15.71 32.44 -0.52
CA GLY A 589 14.88 31.35 -0.02
C GLY A 589 13.64 31.12 -0.89
N SER A 590 12.71 30.31 -0.40
CA SER A 590 11.44 30.04 -1.11
C SER A 590 10.27 30.55 -0.30
N LEU A 591 9.45 31.39 -0.92
CA LEU A 591 8.16 31.83 -0.36
C LEU A 591 7.11 30.78 -0.69
N SER A 592 6.40 30.27 0.31
CA SER A 592 5.30 29.35 0.12
C SER A 592 3.98 30.01 0.48
N LEU A 593 2.99 29.89 -0.42
CA LEU A 593 1.59 30.26 -0.19
C LEU A 593 0.77 28.97 -0.15
N TYR A 594 0.27 28.62 1.04
CA TYR A 594 -0.53 27.41 1.32
C TYR A 594 -1.97 27.53 0.79
N GLN A 595 -2.08 27.87 -0.50
CA GLN A 595 -3.27 27.77 -1.34
C GLN A 595 -2.98 26.75 -2.44
N THR A 596 -4.03 26.08 -2.94
CA THR A 596 -3.88 25.09 -4.03
C THR A 596 -3.05 25.65 -5.17
N GLN A 597 -2.06 24.87 -5.60
CA GLN A 597 -1.14 25.24 -6.68
C GLN A 597 -1.92 25.64 -7.94
N SER A 598 -1.62 26.82 -8.47
CA SER A 598 -2.23 27.31 -9.70
C SER A 598 -1.33 28.32 -10.38
N PHE A 599 -1.15 28.19 -11.69
CA PHE A 599 -0.44 29.17 -12.52
C PHE A 599 -1.06 30.58 -12.46
N SER A 600 -2.30 30.68 -11.98
CA SER A 600 -3.08 31.92 -11.87
C SER A 600 -2.68 32.79 -10.66
N TRP A 601 -1.98 32.23 -9.67
CA TRP A 601 -1.36 33.02 -8.60
C TRP A 601 -0.10 33.70 -9.13
N LYS A 602 0.05 35.00 -8.85
CA LYS A 602 1.23 35.78 -9.19
C LYS A 602 1.79 36.46 -7.95
N ALA A 603 3.09 36.31 -7.72
CA ALA A 603 3.85 37.09 -6.76
C ALA A 603 4.55 38.24 -7.48
N ILE A 604 4.21 39.47 -7.10
CA ILE A 604 4.67 40.70 -7.73
C ILE A 604 5.55 41.44 -6.73
N GLN A 605 6.75 41.83 -7.16
CA GLN A 605 7.66 42.63 -6.34
C GLN A 605 7.31 44.11 -6.47
N VAL A 606 7.13 44.76 -5.31
CA VAL A 606 6.65 46.14 -5.21
C VAL A 606 7.56 46.99 -4.32
N SER A 607 7.34 48.30 -4.31
CA SER A 607 8.06 49.19 -3.38
C SER A 607 7.52 49.03 -1.95
N PRO A 608 8.32 49.36 -0.91
CA PRO A 608 7.86 49.32 0.48
C PRO A 608 6.64 50.22 0.75
N THR A 609 6.47 51.30 -0.03
CA THR A 609 5.32 52.20 0.10
C THR A 609 4.04 51.58 -0.44
N ASP A 610 4.12 50.71 -1.43
CA ASP A 610 2.95 50.04 -2.01
C ASP A 610 2.35 49.04 -1.02
N THR A 611 3.16 48.30 -0.25
CA THR A 611 2.62 47.37 0.76
C THR A 611 1.96 48.06 1.94
N GLN A 612 2.15 49.37 2.11
CA GLN A 612 1.49 50.20 3.12
C GLN A 612 0.20 50.86 2.61
N THR A 613 -0.10 50.77 1.30
CA THR A 613 -1.33 51.38 0.77
C THR A 613 -2.58 50.62 1.26
N PRO A 614 -3.71 51.32 1.48
CA PRO A 614 -4.94 50.69 1.95
C PRO A 614 -5.40 49.55 1.03
N SER A 615 -5.81 48.41 1.61
CA SER A 615 -6.09 47.18 0.84
C SER A 615 -7.15 47.34 -0.25
N TRP A 616 -8.17 48.18 -0.04
CA TRP A 616 -9.19 48.46 -1.05
C TRP A 616 -8.59 49.17 -2.28
N LEU A 617 -7.66 50.11 -2.06
CA LEU A 617 -7.01 50.84 -3.14
C LEU A 617 -6.05 49.91 -3.91
N LEU A 618 -5.29 49.09 -3.18
CA LEU A 618 -4.47 48.03 -3.77
C LEU A 618 -5.30 47.12 -4.68
N SER A 619 -6.46 46.65 -4.21
CA SER A 619 -7.32 45.76 -5.00
C SER A 619 -7.82 46.40 -6.30
N LEU A 620 -7.94 47.73 -6.36
CA LEU A 620 -8.34 48.42 -7.59
C LEU A 620 -7.17 48.65 -8.54
N ILE A 621 -5.97 48.92 -8.02
CA ILE A 621 -4.82 49.34 -8.82
C ILE A 621 -4.02 48.15 -9.36
N VAL A 622 -3.94 47.04 -8.62
CA VAL A 622 -3.13 45.86 -8.96
C VAL A 622 -3.30 45.36 -10.41
N PRO A 623 -4.51 45.26 -10.99
CA PRO A 623 -4.67 44.84 -12.39
C PRO A 623 -3.97 45.76 -13.40
N PHE A 624 -3.90 47.05 -13.10
CA PHE A 624 -3.33 48.07 -13.99
C PHE A 624 -1.82 48.19 -13.85
N VAL A 625 -1.25 47.91 -12.66
CA VAL A 625 0.20 48.00 -12.41
C VAL A 625 0.92 46.66 -12.57
N SER A 626 0.25 45.53 -12.29
CA SER A 626 0.83 44.18 -12.38
C SER A 626 1.51 43.85 -13.72
N PRO A 627 1.02 44.29 -14.89
CA PRO A 627 1.70 44.06 -16.17
C PRO A 627 3.09 44.69 -16.26
N PHE A 628 3.35 45.77 -15.52
CA PHE A 628 4.56 46.59 -15.62
C PHE A 628 5.56 46.33 -14.49
N LEU A 629 5.20 45.51 -13.50
CA LEU A 629 6.03 45.21 -12.34
C LEU A 629 6.73 43.85 -12.48
N PRO A 630 7.95 43.70 -11.91
CA PRO A 630 8.65 42.44 -11.89
C PRO A 630 7.87 41.37 -11.13
N LYS A 631 7.73 40.20 -11.75
CA LYS A 631 7.05 39.03 -11.19
C LYS A 631 8.11 38.00 -10.82
N LEU A 632 7.91 37.33 -9.70
CA LEU A 632 8.76 36.21 -9.32
C LEU A 632 8.41 34.98 -10.15
N ASP A 633 9.43 34.23 -10.51
CA ASP A 633 9.26 32.94 -11.19
C ASP A 633 8.75 31.88 -10.20
N PRO A 634 7.69 31.15 -10.55
CA PRO A 634 7.18 30.08 -9.71
C PRO A 634 8.18 28.92 -9.68
N THR A 635 8.36 28.32 -8.51
CA THR A 635 9.18 27.13 -8.36
C THR A 635 8.41 25.90 -8.84
N SER A 636 8.96 25.16 -9.80
CA SER A 636 8.39 23.89 -10.27
C SER A 636 8.67 22.76 -9.28
N THR A 637 8.03 22.82 -8.11
CA THR A 637 8.06 21.71 -7.14
C THR A 637 6.83 20.82 -7.35
N SER A 638 6.96 19.53 -7.05
CA SER A 638 5.85 18.57 -6.99
C SER A 638 4.95 18.77 -5.75
N SER A 639 4.88 20.00 -5.23
CA SER A 639 4.11 20.36 -4.02
C SER A 639 2.65 20.69 -4.34
N TRP A 640 1.79 20.68 -3.32
CA TRP A 640 0.36 21.00 -3.45
C TRP A 640 0.08 22.51 -3.40
N HIS A 641 1.05 23.30 -2.96
CA HIS A 641 0.94 24.74 -2.73
C HIS A 641 1.72 25.56 -3.76
N ASN A 642 1.52 26.87 -3.78
CA ASN A 642 2.28 27.76 -4.65
C ASN A 642 3.60 28.14 -3.98
N SER A 643 4.67 28.26 -4.76
CA SER A 643 5.99 28.66 -4.28
C SER A 643 6.70 29.56 -5.28
N TRP A 644 7.53 30.48 -4.78
CA TRP A 644 8.38 31.36 -5.58
C TRP A 644 9.77 31.49 -4.95
N ASN A 645 10.80 31.55 -5.79
CA ASN A 645 12.14 31.88 -5.33
C ASN A 645 12.24 33.37 -5.01
N LEU A 646 12.79 33.67 -3.85
CA LEU A 646 13.05 35.04 -3.41
C LEU A 646 14.40 35.52 -3.95
N PRO A 647 14.47 36.78 -4.43
CA PRO A 647 15.74 37.38 -4.81
C PRO A 647 16.57 37.69 -3.55
N GLU A 648 17.88 37.90 -3.73
CA GLU A 648 18.75 38.33 -2.64
C GLU A 648 18.28 39.65 -2.02
N GLY A 649 18.23 39.67 -0.68
CA GLY A 649 17.93 40.87 0.10
C GLY A 649 16.45 41.03 0.45
N ASN A 650 16.03 42.27 0.73
CA ASN A 650 14.68 42.54 1.22
C ASN A 650 13.66 42.50 0.07
N SER A 651 12.54 41.85 0.30
CA SER A 651 11.47 41.67 -0.69
C SER A 651 10.13 42.16 -0.14
N ASN A 652 9.48 43.07 -0.84
CA ASN A 652 8.09 43.47 -0.57
C ASN A 652 7.22 42.93 -1.70
N LEU A 653 6.22 42.12 -1.33
CA LEU A 653 5.48 41.30 -2.28
C LEU A 653 3.98 41.49 -2.15
N ILE A 654 3.31 41.49 -3.30
CA ILE A 654 1.87 41.35 -3.43
C ILE A 654 1.59 40.03 -4.15
N LEU A 655 0.82 39.14 -3.51
CA LEU A 655 0.37 37.90 -4.12
C LEU A 655 -1.09 38.05 -4.52
N VAL A 656 -1.39 37.73 -5.78
CA VAL A 656 -2.72 37.98 -6.33
C VAL A 656 -3.22 36.84 -7.21
N TYR A 657 -4.50 36.51 -7.09
CA TYR A 657 -5.19 35.53 -7.93
C TYR A 657 -5.93 36.22 -9.07
N LEU A 658 -5.35 36.15 -10.27
CA LEU A 658 -5.85 36.89 -11.44
C LEU A 658 -7.29 36.57 -11.88
N PRO A 659 -7.76 35.30 -11.84
CA PRO A 659 -9.12 34.96 -12.27
C PRO A 659 -10.22 35.72 -11.51
N GLN A 660 -9.96 36.14 -10.27
CA GLN A 660 -10.92 36.93 -9.50
C GLN A 660 -11.29 38.26 -10.19
N TYR A 661 -10.35 38.90 -10.88
CA TYR A 661 -10.62 40.15 -11.59
C TYR A 661 -11.45 39.94 -12.86
N LEU A 662 -11.31 38.78 -13.52
CA LEU A 662 -12.17 38.42 -14.64
C LEU A 662 -13.60 38.18 -14.19
N GLU A 663 -13.79 37.59 -13.01
CA GLU A 663 -15.11 37.47 -12.38
C GLU A 663 -15.71 38.85 -12.08
N PHE A 664 -14.94 39.75 -11.43
CA PHE A 664 -15.40 41.11 -11.16
C PHE A 664 -15.78 41.86 -12.42
N PHE A 665 -14.96 41.75 -13.49
CA PHE A 665 -15.26 42.35 -14.78
C PHE A 665 -16.54 41.76 -15.39
N GLY A 666 -16.70 40.43 -15.35
CA GLY A 666 -17.89 39.74 -15.86
C GLY A 666 -19.17 40.13 -15.14
N LEU A 667 -19.15 40.17 -13.80
CA LEU A 667 -20.28 40.60 -12.98
C LEU A 667 -20.61 42.08 -13.20
N THR A 668 -19.58 42.92 -13.34
CA THR A 668 -19.75 44.35 -13.65
C THR A 668 -20.39 44.53 -15.02
N LEU A 669 -19.93 43.79 -16.03
CA LEU A 669 -20.51 43.81 -17.38
C LEU A 669 -21.97 43.33 -17.35
N LEU A 670 -22.28 42.30 -16.56
CA LEU A 670 -23.64 41.76 -16.45
C LEU A 670 -24.63 42.79 -15.88
N VAL A 671 -24.20 43.64 -14.96
CA VAL A 671 -25.01 44.74 -14.41
C VAL A 671 -25.03 45.96 -15.34
N LEU A 672 -23.89 46.35 -15.90
CA LEU A 672 -23.78 47.56 -16.71
C LEU A 672 -24.34 47.39 -18.12
N ALA A 673 -24.21 46.22 -18.75
CA ALA A 673 -24.71 45.98 -20.10
C ALA A 673 -26.21 46.26 -20.27
N PRO A 674 -27.13 45.79 -19.41
CA PRO A 674 -28.55 46.12 -19.53
C PRO A 674 -28.82 47.60 -19.25
N ILE A 675 -28.08 48.24 -18.32
CA ILE A 675 -28.23 49.68 -18.05
C ILE A 675 -27.80 50.51 -19.26
N ILE A 676 -26.65 50.17 -19.86
CA ILE A 676 -26.14 50.82 -21.08
C ILE A 676 -27.11 50.59 -22.24
N ALA A 677 -27.60 49.37 -22.43
CA ALA A 677 -28.58 49.05 -23.47
C ALA A 677 -29.90 49.82 -23.28
N LEU A 678 -30.38 49.97 -22.04
CA LEU A 678 -31.55 50.78 -21.71
C LEU A 678 -31.30 52.27 -22.02
N VAL A 679 -30.14 52.81 -21.63
CA VAL A 679 -29.76 54.20 -21.93
C VAL A 679 -29.68 54.43 -23.44
N ILE A 680 -29.06 53.51 -24.19
CA ILE A 680 -29.00 53.57 -25.66
C ILE A 680 -30.39 53.50 -26.28
N PHE A 681 -31.27 52.62 -25.81
CA PHE A 681 -32.65 52.51 -26.27
C PHE A 681 -33.44 53.80 -26.01
N LEU A 682 -33.29 54.39 -24.82
CA LEU A 682 -33.96 55.65 -24.46
C LEU A 682 -33.42 56.87 -25.23
N THR A 683 -32.13 56.92 -25.55
CA THR A 683 -31.55 58.02 -26.36
C THR A 683 -31.89 57.88 -27.84
N LEU A 684 -31.95 56.66 -28.39
CA LEU A 684 -32.39 56.41 -29.77
C LEU A 684 -33.88 56.74 -29.97
N ASN A 685 -34.76 56.38 -29.01
CA ASN A 685 -36.19 56.73 -29.10
C ASN A 685 -36.45 58.25 -29.01
N ARG A 686 -35.63 59.01 -28.27
CA ARG A 686 -35.73 60.48 -28.23
C ARG A 686 -35.34 61.17 -29.54
N TYR A 687 -34.55 60.51 -30.40
CA TYR A 687 -34.23 61.02 -31.73
C TYR A 687 -35.35 60.77 -32.75
N GLN A 688 -36.20 59.76 -32.55
CA GLN A 688 -37.34 59.50 -33.44
C GLN A 688 -38.53 60.44 -33.19
N THR A 689 -38.69 61.00 -32.00
CA THR A 689 -39.81 61.93 -31.67
C THR A 689 -39.49 63.41 -31.95
N LYS A 690 -38.49 63.71 -32.78
CA LYS A 690 -38.10 65.09 -33.12
C LYS A 690 -38.32 65.46 -34.59
N ASP A 691 -38.85 64.52 -35.39
CA ASP A 691 -39.24 64.69 -36.81
C ASP A 691 -40.76 64.50 -37.04
N GLU A 692 -41.58 64.60 -35.99
CA GLU A 692 -43.01 64.95 -36.04
C GLU A 692 -43.20 66.26 -35.27
#